data_AF-A0A9J7YQ62-F1
#
_entry.id   AF-A0A9J7YQ62-F1
#
_cell.length_a   1.000
_cell.length_b   1.000
_cell.length_c   1.000
_cell.angle_alpha   90.00
_cell.angle_beta   90.00
_cell.angle_gamma   90.00
#
_symmetry.space_group_name_H-M   'P 1'
#
loop_
_entity.id
_entity.type
_entity.pdbx_description
1 polymer ?
#
loop_
_entity_poly.entity_id
_entity_poly.type
_entity_poly.pdbx_seq_one_letter_code
_entity_poly.pdbx_strand_id
1 'polypeptide(L)'
;MTKSYEFNWQKHIPDFLQEGAVFDRFDEDPFVFEPSCHFKVDEFGFFLTWKSDGKEGQLLECSLINSVRPGVVPKDPKILASLEAAGKSEADLDGRIICVCSGPDLVNLSFMYMVTDNTETAKKWMEGLKSVIHNFKANNVCPMTCLKKHWMRLSFVTNVNGKIPVRGITRTFGSGKTEKGIFQALKELGLPSGKNDEIEHSAFTFDIFYALTQKICPRTDIEELFKKINGDKSDYLTVEQLVSFLNENQRDPRLNEILFPFYDAKRVMQIIEKYERDADLKKKGHMSSDGFCRYLMSDENAPVFLDRLDLCQEMEHPLAHYFISSSHNTYLTGRQFGGKSSVETGVVPTGAALDCWDGKGEDQEPIITHGKAMCTDILFKDVIQAIKETAFVTSEYPVILSFENHCSKTQQYKMAKYCEEIFGELLLKQPLEGFPVRDLFPRTQIQTRPALIEAGQPLPSPNDIKRKILIKNKRLKPEVEQKQLESFKKHMEAGEMSIQTGEDENDEDLDSALDGKELNSDMKTSTTLCLSEDLSDADAQDSSLRKKIPDEDVTEVSEVTEITDPTDVSEASDLENKKKGVETAEDADAEQQLIASYKYEGATTNIHPILSAMVNYAQPVKFQGFEVAEERNIHHNMSSFNESVGLGYLKTNAIEFVNYNKRQMSRIYPKGGRVDSSNYMPQIFWNAGCQMVSLNFQTPDLGMQLNQGKFEYNGACGYLLKPDFMRRSDRMFDPFSETPVDGVIAATCSVQVFSGQFLSDKKIGTYVEVDMYGLPTDTIRKEFRTRMVMNNGLNPYYNEEPFVFRKVILPDLAVLRIAVYDDNNKLIGQRILPLDGLQAGYRHISLRNEGNKPLSLPTVFCNIVLKTYVPDGFGAIVDALSDPKKFLTIAEKRADQMRALGIDTSDIADVPNENCKSDKKGKVSQAKTNVTPQSSSEVNATQNNISESKRDNAILNQVNIEDLKQMKTFIKLMKKQQKELNTLKKRHAKEHNAMQKSHCTQVDKMVAQHDKEKFTLEKLLEKAVKKRGESNCSELKKETAVKVETLTTDHKEKVKDMVAQHTKEWSEMINCHSTEEQEMKDAHVTQQCELLKKLLASVQEQQTLQLKLIHERQSKEMKGNQAKTSMENSKAISQDKSIKNKAERERRVRELNSSNTKKFLEERKRLAMKQAKELEQLQKSQREQLEKLEKFNEQLLKSHHANSQTQGQRHAEDGEAGGGHGPQTSHGGVSAPSVN
;
A
#
# COMPACT_ATOMS: atom_id res chain seq x y z
N MET A 1 24.03 -2.10 -15.11
CA MET A 1 25.13 -1.15 -14.79
C MET A 1 26.19 -1.18 -15.90
N THR A 2 26.84 -0.05 -16.18
CA THR A 2 27.79 0.10 -17.29
C THR A 2 29.23 -0.24 -16.94
N LYS A 3 29.56 -0.27 -15.65
CA LYS A 3 30.67 -1.09 -15.13
C LYS A 3 30.20 -2.54 -14.94
N SER A 4 31.13 -3.48 -15.00
CA SER A 4 30.87 -4.84 -14.52
C SER A 4 30.60 -4.79 -13.02
N TYR A 5 29.46 -5.31 -12.58
CA TYR A 5 29.11 -5.46 -11.18
C TYR A 5 28.96 -6.94 -10.88
N GLU A 6 29.76 -7.42 -9.94
CA GLU A 6 29.69 -8.79 -9.46
C GLU A 6 28.92 -8.79 -8.13
N PHE A 7 27.67 -9.25 -8.16
CA PHE A 7 26.90 -9.42 -6.95
C PHE A 7 27.45 -10.62 -6.17
N ASN A 8 28.45 -10.38 -5.33
CA ASN A 8 29.03 -11.44 -4.52
C ASN A 8 28.07 -11.82 -3.37
N TRP A 9 27.12 -12.70 -3.69
CA TRP A 9 26.21 -13.33 -2.74
C TRP A 9 26.72 -14.70 -2.27
N GLN A 10 27.73 -15.27 -2.93
CA GLN A 10 28.30 -16.57 -2.57
C GLN A 10 29.26 -16.40 -1.39
N LYS A 11 28.92 -16.99 -0.25
CA LYS A 11 29.85 -17.11 0.89
C LYS A 11 30.50 -18.49 0.85
N HIS A 12 31.76 -18.56 1.26
CA HIS A 12 32.45 -19.83 1.44
C HIS A 12 31.73 -20.70 2.49
N ILE A 13 31.21 -21.85 2.08
CA ILE A 13 30.59 -22.83 2.97
C ILE A 13 31.71 -23.72 3.54
N PRO A 14 31.93 -23.74 4.87
CA PRO A 14 32.99 -24.56 5.47
C PRO A 14 32.93 -26.03 5.04
N ASP A 15 34.08 -26.62 4.69
CA ASP A 15 34.17 -27.95 4.09
C ASP A 15 33.43 -29.03 4.89
N PHE A 16 33.55 -28.98 6.22
CA PHE A 16 32.89 -29.93 7.13
C PHE A 16 31.35 -29.92 7.07
N LEU A 17 30.73 -28.82 6.61
CA LEU A 17 29.28 -28.78 6.34
C LEU A 17 28.94 -29.44 5.00
N GLN A 18 29.84 -29.38 4.02
CA GLN A 18 29.65 -29.97 2.70
C GLN A 18 29.96 -31.48 2.69
N GLU A 19 31.02 -31.89 3.39
CA GLU A 19 31.35 -33.29 3.71
C GLU A 19 30.23 -33.97 4.52
N GLY A 20 29.60 -33.19 5.41
CA GLY A 20 28.49 -33.63 6.23
C GLY A 20 28.88 -34.42 7.48
N ALA A 21 27.91 -34.63 8.36
CA ALA A 21 28.08 -35.42 9.58
C ALA A 21 26.78 -36.14 9.95
N VAL A 22 26.90 -37.17 10.79
CA VAL A 22 25.75 -37.97 11.24
C VAL A 22 25.18 -37.40 12.53
N PHE A 23 23.86 -37.26 12.58
CA PHE A 23 23.08 -36.84 13.74
C PHE A 23 21.85 -37.73 13.87
N ASP A 24 21.34 -37.91 15.08
CA ASP A 24 19.94 -38.32 15.25
C ASP A 24 19.06 -37.08 15.17
N ARG A 25 17.92 -37.16 14.49
CA ARG A 25 16.95 -36.06 14.39
C ARG A 25 15.70 -36.40 15.19
N PHE A 26 15.16 -35.40 15.89
CA PHE A 26 13.79 -35.47 16.39
C PHE A 26 13.01 -34.15 16.23
N ASP A 27 11.70 -34.27 16.16
CA ASP A 27 10.73 -33.18 16.24
C ASP A 27 9.77 -33.50 17.41
N GLU A 28 9.29 -32.49 18.15
CA GLU A 28 8.45 -32.70 19.35
C GLU A 28 6.96 -32.81 19.05
N ASP A 29 6.42 -31.94 18.19
CA ASP A 29 5.01 -31.95 17.76
C ASP A 29 4.89 -31.68 16.23
N PRO A 30 4.46 -32.66 15.42
CA PRO A 30 4.20 -34.05 15.79
C PRO A 30 5.51 -34.79 16.14
N PHE A 31 5.47 -35.71 17.11
CA PHE A 31 6.64 -36.50 17.47
C PHE A 31 7.18 -37.31 16.28
N VAL A 32 8.43 -37.03 15.90
CA VAL A 32 9.19 -37.74 14.88
C VAL A 32 10.57 -38.05 15.44
N PHE A 33 11.07 -39.27 15.21
CA PHE A 33 12.44 -39.65 15.51
C PHE A 33 13.05 -40.36 14.29
N GLU A 34 14.20 -39.87 13.82
CA GLU A 34 14.95 -40.40 12.68
C GLU A 34 16.42 -40.56 13.09
N PRO A 35 16.88 -41.79 13.41
CA PRO A 35 18.26 -42.02 13.81
C PRO A 35 19.22 -42.00 12.62
N SER A 36 20.49 -41.73 12.89
CA SER A 36 21.60 -41.82 11.94
C SER A 36 21.38 -41.07 10.61
N CYS A 37 20.79 -39.87 10.69
CA CYS A 37 20.65 -38.96 9.57
C CYS A 37 22.00 -38.34 9.20
N HIS A 38 22.47 -38.56 7.97
CA HIS A 38 23.64 -37.85 7.46
C HIS A 38 23.22 -36.49 6.92
N PHE A 39 23.53 -35.42 7.67
CA PHE A 39 23.26 -34.03 7.32
C PHE A 39 24.42 -33.40 6.54
N LYS A 40 24.11 -32.53 5.57
CA LYS A 40 25.07 -31.69 4.84
C LYS A 40 24.43 -30.43 4.26
N VAL A 41 25.24 -29.40 4.02
CA VAL A 41 24.86 -28.15 3.34
C VAL A 41 25.44 -28.14 1.92
N ASP A 42 24.69 -27.63 0.95
CA ASP A 42 25.19 -27.53 -0.43
C ASP A 42 26.24 -26.43 -0.65
N GLU A 43 26.96 -26.50 -1.78
CA GLU A 43 28.03 -25.58 -2.19
C GLU A 43 27.64 -24.08 -2.20
N PHE A 44 26.35 -23.72 -2.28
CA PHE A 44 25.86 -22.33 -2.25
C PHE A 44 25.18 -21.94 -0.94
N GLY A 45 24.99 -22.87 0.01
CA GLY A 45 24.26 -22.62 1.26
C GLY A 45 22.77 -22.36 1.07
N PHE A 46 22.13 -22.98 0.06
CA PHE A 46 20.70 -22.87 -0.17
C PHE A 46 19.86 -23.84 0.67
N PHE A 47 20.39 -25.02 0.97
CA PHE A 47 19.69 -26.13 1.60
C PHE A 47 20.56 -26.85 2.62
N LEU A 48 19.99 -27.06 3.81
CA LEU A 48 20.40 -28.12 4.72
C LEU A 48 19.68 -29.40 4.28
N THR A 49 20.42 -30.43 3.89
CA THR A 49 19.88 -31.69 3.37
C THR A 49 20.26 -32.84 4.30
N TRP A 50 19.39 -33.85 4.42
CA TRP A 50 19.71 -35.06 5.16
C TRP A 50 19.04 -36.30 4.57
N LYS A 51 19.61 -37.47 4.89
CA LYS A 51 19.03 -38.77 4.60
C LYS A 51 19.41 -39.76 5.69
N SER A 52 18.47 -40.62 6.07
CA SER A 52 18.68 -41.81 6.90
C SER A 52 18.38 -43.08 6.10
N ASP A 53 18.88 -44.23 6.57
CA ASP A 53 18.71 -45.50 5.86
C ASP A 53 17.23 -45.91 5.72
N GLY A 54 16.85 -46.34 4.53
CA GLY A 54 15.47 -46.70 4.20
C GLY A 54 14.49 -45.52 4.08
N LYS A 55 14.95 -44.26 4.20
CA LYS A 55 14.13 -43.05 4.04
C LYS A 55 14.40 -42.32 2.72
N GLU A 56 13.47 -41.45 2.35
CA GLU A 56 13.64 -40.51 1.23
C GLU A 56 14.61 -39.37 1.62
N GLY A 57 15.24 -38.73 0.63
CA GLY A 57 16.10 -37.57 0.85
C GLY A 57 15.27 -36.35 1.20
N GLN A 58 15.60 -35.70 2.32
CA GLN A 58 14.88 -34.55 2.85
C GLN A 58 15.76 -33.29 2.83
N LEU A 59 15.12 -32.12 2.86
CA LEU A 59 15.79 -30.84 2.87
C LEU A 59 15.00 -29.76 3.61
N LEU A 60 15.74 -28.77 4.11
CA LEU A 60 15.26 -27.53 4.69
C LEU A 60 15.97 -26.38 3.96
N GLU A 61 15.21 -25.37 3.53
CA GLU A 61 15.75 -24.24 2.79
C GLU A 61 16.34 -23.21 3.76
N CYS A 62 17.64 -22.90 3.63
CA CYS A 62 18.37 -22.11 4.64
C CYS A 62 17.80 -20.69 4.82
N SER A 63 17.17 -20.11 3.79
CA SER A 63 16.49 -18.81 3.88
C SER A 63 15.20 -18.81 4.73
N LEU A 64 14.68 -20.00 5.06
CA LEU A 64 13.55 -20.20 5.97
C LEU A 64 14.01 -20.52 7.40
N ILE A 65 15.31 -20.69 7.66
CA ILE A 65 15.82 -20.83 9.04
C ILE A 65 15.82 -19.44 9.68
N ASN A 66 15.17 -19.32 10.83
CA ASN A 66 15.06 -18.09 11.61
C ASN A 66 16.20 -17.99 12.63
N SER A 67 16.54 -19.12 13.28
CA SER A 67 17.64 -19.18 14.24
C SER A 67 18.20 -20.60 14.38
N VAL A 68 19.45 -20.69 14.86
CA VAL A 68 20.12 -21.94 15.25
C VAL A 68 20.72 -21.73 16.63
N ARG A 69 20.35 -22.57 17.60
CA ARG A 69 20.69 -22.40 19.02
C ARG A 69 20.96 -23.75 19.69
N PRO A 70 21.60 -23.78 20.88
CA PRO A 70 21.66 -25.00 21.68
C PRO A 70 20.25 -25.49 21.99
N GLY A 71 20.00 -26.79 21.84
CA GLY A 71 18.76 -27.42 22.27
C GLY A 71 18.79 -27.73 23.77
N VAL A 72 17.62 -27.70 24.39
CA VAL A 72 17.43 -28.15 25.79
C VAL A 72 17.27 -29.66 25.80
N VAL A 73 17.73 -30.32 26.86
CA VAL A 73 17.49 -31.77 27.06
C VAL A 73 15.97 -32.02 27.11
N PRO A 74 15.41 -32.89 26.25
CA PRO A 74 13.97 -33.10 26.15
C PRO A 74 13.43 -33.81 27.39
N LYS A 75 12.27 -33.37 27.88
CA LYS A 75 11.62 -33.96 29.07
C LYS A 75 10.59 -35.04 28.76
N ASP A 76 10.24 -35.26 27.49
CA ASP A 76 9.29 -36.31 27.10
C ASP A 76 9.98 -37.70 27.20
N PRO A 77 9.46 -38.63 28.04
CA PRO A 77 10.01 -39.98 28.17
C PRO A 77 10.13 -40.76 26.85
N LYS A 78 9.30 -40.47 25.83
CA LYS A 78 9.38 -41.12 24.51
C LYS A 78 10.60 -40.68 23.72
N ILE A 79 10.96 -39.39 23.81
CA ILE A 79 12.15 -38.85 23.13
C ILE A 79 13.40 -39.41 23.82
N LEU A 80 13.43 -39.37 25.17
CA LEU A 80 14.53 -39.93 25.96
C LEU A 80 14.72 -41.43 25.70
N ALA A 81 13.67 -42.25 25.71
CA ALA A 81 13.76 -43.67 25.39
C ALA A 81 14.24 -43.96 23.95
N SER A 82 13.91 -43.08 22.99
CA SER A 82 14.37 -43.20 21.60
C SER A 82 15.86 -42.84 21.45
N LEU A 83 16.33 -41.83 22.17
CA LEU A 83 17.75 -41.44 22.24
C LEU A 83 18.59 -42.49 23.00
N GLU A 84 18.06 -43.05 24.09
CA GLU A 84 18.71 -44.14 24.83
C GLU A 84 18.83 -45.41 23.96
N ALA A 85 17.79 -45.74 23.18
CA ALA A 85 17.84 -46.82 22.20
C ALA A 85 18.85 -46.57 21.05
N ALA A 86 19.18 -45.31 20.76
CA ALA A 86 20.26 -44.91 19.86
C ALA A 86 21.63 -44.80 20.55
N GLY A 87 21.74 -45.14 21.84
CA GLY A 87 22.98 -45.17 22.61
C GLY A 87 23.37 -43.85 23.29
N LYS A 88 22.45 -42.88 23.41
CA LYS A 88 22.70 -41.56 24.03
C LYS A 88 22.02 -41.48 25.40
N SER A 89 22.81 -41.39 26.47
CA SER A 89 22.28 -41.27 27.85
C SER A 89 21.81 -39.84 28.14
N GLU A 90 20.81 -39.67 29.01
CA GLU A 90 20.27 -38.35 29.39
C GLU A 90 21.37 -37.41 29.94
N ALA A 91 22.27 -37.94 30.77
CA ALA A 91 23.38 -37.20 31.36
C ALA A 91 24.42 -36.71 30.33
N ASP A 92 24.45 -37.34 29.15
CA ASP A 92 25.36 -36.99 28.05
C ASP A 92 24.79 -35.93 27.10
N LEU A 93 23.47 -35.69 27.10
CA LEU A 93 22.81 -34.85 26.09
C LEU A 93 23.12 -33.35 26.19
N ASP A 94 23.55 -32.86 27.35
CA ASP A 94 23.84 -31.44 27.54
C ASP A 94 24.95 -30.95 26.59
N GLY A 95 24.69 -29.82 25.92
CA GLY A 95 25.55 -29.27 24.88
C GLY A 95 25.73 -30.12 23.61
N ARG A 96 25.01 -31.24 23.43
CA ARG A 96 25.05 -32.09 22.20
C ARG A 96 23.86 -31.88 21.26
N ILE A 97 22.81 -31.19 21.71
CA ILE A 97 21.61 -30.92 20.93
C ILE A 97 21.73 -29.56 20.24
N ILE A 98 21.44 -29.53 18.93
CA ILE A 98 21.24 -28.31 18.14
C ILE A 98 19.73 -28.17 17.88
N CYS A 99 19.16 -27.01 18.18
CA CYS A 99 17.81 -26.63 17.81
C CYS A 99 17.85 -25.69 16.59
N VAL A 100 17.19 -26.10 15.50
CA VAL A 100 17.01 -25.30 14.29
C VAL A 100 15.54 -24.84 14.24
N CYS A 101 15.33 -23.53 14.37
CA CYS A 101 14.02 -22.92 14.23
C CYS A 101 13.83 -22.40 12.81
N SER A 102 12.73 -22.75 12.14
CA SER A 102 12.46 -22.34 10.77
C SER A 102 10.98 -22.06 10.52
N GLY A 103 10.67 -21.12 9.63
CA GLY A 103 9.29 -20.77 9.29
C GLY A 103 9.15 -19.96 7.99
N PRO A 104 7.98 -19.99 7.33
CA PRO A 104 7.66 -19.11 6.21
C PRO A 104 7.43 -17.65 6.65
N ASP A 105 7.14 -17.44 7.93
CA ASP A 105 6.87 -16.15 8.58
C ASP A 105 7.35 -16.19 10.06
N LEU A 106 6.95 -15.22 10.88
CA LEU A 106 7.38 -15.06 12.27
C LEU A 106 6.47 -15.79 13.29
N VAL A 107 5.38 -16.41 12.85
CA VAL A 107 4.36 -17.05 13.70
C VAL A 107 4.35 -18.56 13.50
N ASN A 108 4.37 -19.01 12.25
CA ASN A 108 4.30 -20.41 11.85
C ASN A 108 5.68 -21.08 11.93
N LEU A 109 6.25 -21.12 13.14
CA LEU A 109 7.56 -21.68 13.41
C LEU A 109 7.50 -23.21 13.57
N SER A 110 8.54 -23.88 13.08
CA SER A 110 8.80 -25.31 13.20
C SER A 110 10.20 -25.52 13.76
N PHE A 111 10.33 -26.44 14.72
CA PHE A 111 11.57 -26.74 15.43
C PHE A 111 12.03 -28.15 15.06
N MET A 112 13.29 -28.24 14.65
CA MET A 112 13.99 -29.49 14.39
C MET A 112 15.18 -29.60 15.33
N TYR A 113 15.32 -30.75 15.99
CA TYR A 113 16.43 -31.01 16.88
C TYR A 113 17.40 -32.02 16.26
N MET A 114 18.69 -31.70 16.26
CA MET A 114 19.78 -32.55 15.77
C MET A 114 20.68 -32.91 16.96
N VAL A 115 20.90 -34.20 17.20
CA VAL A 115 21.70 -34.70 18.33
C VAL A 115 22.94 -35.41 17.80
N THR A 116 24.11 -34.92 18.20
CA THR A 116 25.42 -35.52 17.85
C THR A 116 26.03 -36.25 19.03
N ASP A 117 27.06 -37.05 18.76
CA ASP A 117 27.78 -37.80 19.79
C ASP A 117 28.77 -36.90 20.58
N ASN A 118 29.22 -35.78 19.99
CA ASN A 118 30.27 -34.93 20.56
C ASN A 118 29.83 -33.45 20.69
N THR A 119 30.03 -32.84 21.86
CA THR A 119 29.72 -31.42 22.12
C THR A 119 30.53 -30.45 21.24
N GLU A 120 31.76 -30.82 20.85
CA GLU A 120 32.57 -30.05 19.89
C GLU A 120 31.94 -30.02 18.49
N THR A 121 31.42 -31.16 18.01
CA THR A 121 30.70 -31.25 16.74
C THR A 121 29.45 -30.37 16.78
N ALA A 122 28.71 -30.37 17.89
CA ALA A 122 27.52 -29.52 18.07
C ALA A 122 27.87 -28.03 17.93
N LYS A 123 28.89 -27.56 18.66
CA LYS A 123 29.38 -26.16 18.59
C LYS A 123 29.83 -25.79 17.18
N LYS A 124 30.68 -26.61 16.57
CA LYS A 124 31.22 -26.39 15.22
C LYS A 124 30.11 -26.31 14.16
N TRP A 125 29.10 -27.18 14.24
CA TRP A 125 27.94 -27.15 13.35
C TRP A 125 27.02 -25.97 13.61
N MET A 126 26.77 -25.59 14.88
CA MET A 126 26.00 -24.38 15.19
C MET A 126 26.63 -23.11 14.63
N GLU A 127 27.95 -22.93 14.81
CA GLU A 127 28.68 -21.77 14.27
C GLU A 127 28.70 -21.78 12.73
N GLY A 128 28.91 -22.96 12.13
CA GLY A 128 28.86 -23.15 10.69
C GLY A 128 27.48 -22.77 10.10
N LEU A 129 26.40 -23.35 10.63
CA LEU A 129 25.03 -23.07 10.18
C LEU A 129 24.64 -21.60 10.42
N LYS A 130 25.05 -21.01 11.54
CA LYS A 130 24.92 -19.55 11.77
C LYS A 130 25.57 -18.76 10.63
N SER A 131 26.80 -19.07 10.24
CA SER A 131 27.48 -18.36 9.13
C SER A 131 26.68 -18.41 7.81
N VAL A 132 26.02 -19.53 7.52
CA VAL A 132 25.18 -19.72 6.33
C VAL A 132 23.92 -18.86 6.37
N ILE A 133 23.16 -18.86 7.48
CA ILE A 133 21.87 -18.14 7.55
C ILE A 133 22.03 -16.60 7.56
N HIS A 134 23.18 -16.07 7.99
CA HIS A 134 23.52 -14.65 7.87
C HIS A 134 23.95 -14.24 6.45
N ASN A 135 23.52 -14.95 5.41
CA ASN A 135 23.77 -14.60 4.01
C ASN A 135 22.57 -13.93 3.35
N PHE A 136 22.21 -12.73 3.80
CA PHE A 136 21.05 -11.98 3.29
C PHE A 136 21.09 -11.72 1.78
N LYS A 137 22.29 -11.66 1.16
CA LYS A 137 22.46 -11.52 -0.29
C LYS A 137 21.90 -12.70 -1.08
N ALA A 138 21.99 -13.93 -0.54
CA ALA A 138 21.44 -15.13 -1.16
C ALA A 138 19.90 -15.08 -1.28
N ASN A 139 19.21 -14.21 -0.51
CA ASN A 139 17.77 -13.98 -0.63
C ASN A 139 17.38 -13.09 -1.82
N ASN A 140 18.34 -12.58 -2.60
CA ASN A 140 18.14 -11.63 -3.71
C ASN A 140 18.82 -12.06 -5.02
N VAL A 141 19.13 -13.36 -5.16
CA VAL A 141 19.72 -13.93 -6.37
C VAL A 141 18.77 -13.85 -7.57
N CYS A 142 19.34 -13.71 -8.77
CA CYS A 142 18.57 -13.60 -10.00
C CYS A 142 17.75 -14.86 -10.39
N PRO A 143 16.74 -14.72 -11.28
CA PRO A 143 15.90 -15.84 -11.73
C PRO A 143 16.65 -17.05 -12.30
N MET A 144 17.80 -16.85 -12.96
CA MET A 144 18.63 -17.95 -13.44
C MET A 144 19.20 -18.79 -12.28
N THR A 145 19.69 -18.11 -11.23
CA THR A 145 20.16 -18.76 -10.01
C THR A 145 19.01 -19.43 -9.26
N CYS A 146 17.82 -18.82 -9.23
CA CYS A 146 16.63 -19.46 -8.66
C CYS A 146 16.19 -20.73 -9.42
N LEU A 147 16.30 -20.77 -10.75
CA LEU A 147 16.10 -22.00 -11.53
C LEU A 147 17.14 -23.07 -11.15
N LYS A 148 18.40 -22.69 -10.94
CA LYS A 148 19.43 -23.62 -10.44
C LYS A 148 19.10 -24.12 -9.04
N LYS A 149 18.65 -23.24 -8.13
CA LYS A 149 18.20 -23.60 -6.77
C LYS A 149 17.04 -24.60 -6.79
N HIS A 150 16.07 -24.44 -7.69
CA HIS A 150 14.98 -25.43 -7.84
C HIS A 150 15.44 -26.75 -8.46
N TRP A 151 16.37 -26.72 -9.42
CA TRP A 151 17.01 -27.94 -9.94
C TRP A 151 17.77 -28.71 -8.83
N MET A 152 18.51 -28.01 -7.97
CA MET A 152 19.16 -28.61 -6.79
C MET A 152 18.13 -29.19 -5.83
N ARG A 153 17.03 -28.48 -5.55
CA ARG A 153 15.91 -28.99 -4.74
C ARG A 153 15.35 -30.30 -5.30
N LEU A 154 15.08 -30.36 -6.60
CA LEU A 154 14.60 -31.59 -7.27
C LEU A 154 15.64 -32.71 -7.22
N SER A 155 16.94 -32.37 -7.24
CA SER A 155 18.02 -33.34 -7.13
C SER A 155 18.16 -33.89 -5.71
N PHE A 156 17.94 -33.09 -4.67
CA PHE A 156 18.09 -33.51 -3.27
C PHE A 156 16.88 -34.28 -2.71
N VAL A 157 15.67 -34.06 -3.24
CA VAL A 157 14.48 -34.86 -2.91
C VAL A 157 14.54 -36.20 -3.65
N THR A 158 15.39 -37.11 -3.16
CA THR A 158 15.56 -38.46 -3.71
C THR A 158 14.59 -39.45 -3.08
N ASN A 159 14.25 -40.51 -3.80
CA ASN A 159 13.56 -41.66 -3.22
C ASN A 159 14.46 -42.46 -2.24
N VAL A 160 13.93 -43.56 -1.68
CA VAL A 160 14.69 -44.48 -0.83
C VAL A 160 15.97 -45.01 -1.49
N ASN A 161 15.95 -45.26 -2.80
CA ASN A 161 17.10 -45.71 -3.59
C ASN A 161 18.19 -44.63 -3.81
N GLY A 162 17.95 -43.37 -3.42
CA GLY A 162 18.87 -42.26 -3.66
C GLY A 162 18.85 -41.74 -5.11
N LYS A 163 17.74 -41.94 -5.83
CA LYS A 163 17.53 -41.47 -7.20
C LYS A 163 16.44 -40.41 -7.28
N ILE A 164 16.44 -39.63 -8.36
CA ILE A 164 15.52 -38.51 -8.55
C ILE A 164 14.20 -39.04 -9.14
N PRO A 165 13.05 -38.90 -8.45
CA PRO A 165 11.78 -39.42 -8.94
C PRO A 165 11.18 -38.51 -10.02
N VAL A 166 10.83 -39.07 -11.19
CA VAL A 166 10.21 -38.31 -12.30
C VAL A 166 8.94 -37.56 -11.85
N ARG A 167 8.19 -38.11 -10.89
CA ARG A 167 6.99 -37.49 -10.29
C ARG A 167 7.25 -36.10 -9.67
N GLY A 168 8.44 -35.83 -9.14
CA GLY A 168 8.79 -34.50 -8.62
C GLY A 168 8.94 -33.46 -9.74
N ILE A 169 9.54 -33.89 -10.85
CA ILE A 169 9.72 -33.08 -12.05
C ILE A 169 8.36 -32.78 -12.70
N THR A 170 7.49 -33.79 -12.87
CA THR A 170 6.17 -33.56 -13.49
C THR A 170 5.27 -32.61 -12.68
N ARG A 171 5.34 -32.65 -11.34
CA ARG A 171 4.62 -31.69 -10.48
C ARG A 171 5.03 -30.24 -10.76
N THR A 172 6.31 -29.97 -11.00
CA THR A 172 6.82 -28.61 -11.26
C THR A 172 6.16 -27.93 -12.47
N PHE A 173 5.72 -28.72 -13.46
CA PHE A 173 5.15 -28.21 -14.72
C PHE A 173 3.64 -28.49 -14.90
N GLY A 174 3.01 -29.14 -13.90
CA GLY A 174 1.63 -29.63 -13.99
C GLY A 174 0.54 -28.57 -14.15
N SER A 175 0.86 -27.30 -13.84
CA SER A 175 -0.04 -26.15 -13.95
C SER A 175 -0.24 -25.62 -15.37
N GLY A 176 0.65 -25.92 -16.33
CA GLY A 176 0.59 -25.39 -17.70
C GLY A 176 0.63 -26.44 -18.81
N LYS A 177 1.14 -27.65 -18.56
CA LYS A 177 1.17 -28.76 -19.52
C LYS A 177 0.45 -30.00 -18.98
N THR A 178 0.17 -30.95 -19.86
CA THR A 178 -0.35 -32.27 -19.48
C THR A 178 0.80 -33.19 -19.08
N GLU A 179 0.56 -34.17 -18.19
CA GLU A 179 1.58 -35.18 -17.82
C GLU A 179 2.20 -35.82 -19.07
N LYS A 180 1.38 -36.17 -20.07
CA LYS A 180 1.83 -36.73 -21.36
C LYS A 180 2.82 -35.81 -22.10
N GLY A 181 2.58 -34.50 -22.11
CA GLY A 181 3.50 -33.53 -22.74
C GLY A 181 4.83 -33.41 -22.00
N ILE A 182 4.80 -33.50 -20.67
CA ILE A 182 6.01 -33.46 -19.83
C ILE A 182 6.84 -34.74 -20.04
N PHE A 183 6.20 -35.92 -20.03
CA PHE A 183 6.87 -37.19 -20.32
C PHE A 183 7.49 -37.22 -21.73
N GLN A 184 6.79 -36.67 -22.73
CA GLN A 184 7.34 -36.55 -24.08
C GLN A 184 8.57 -35.61 -24.12
N ALA A 185 8.54 -34.48 -23.42
CA ALA A 185 9.68 -33.56 -23.33
C ALA A 185 10.90 -34.20 -22.63
N LEU A 186 10.68 -34.99 -21.56
CA LEU A 186 11.73 -35.78 -20.89
C LEU A 186 12.36 -36.80 -21.85
N LYS A 187 11.52 -37.58 -22.54
CA LYS A 187 11.96 -38.60 -23.51
C LYS A 187 12.79 -38.01 -24.64
N GLU A 188 12.39 -36.85 -25.17
CA GLU A 188 13.13 -36.16 -26.23
C GLU A 188 14.44 -35.50 -25.75
N LEU A 189 14.67 -35.41 -24.44
CA LEU A 189 15.95 -35.02 -23.83
C LEU A 189 16.77 -36.24 -23.36
N GLY A 190 16.35 -37.46 -23.70
CA GLY A 190 17.04 -38.70 -23.33
C GLY A 190 16.85 -39.11 -21.86
N LEU A 191 15.92 -38.50 -21.13
CA LEU A 191 15.64 -38.84 -19.73
C LEU A 191 14.57 -39.93 -19.60
N PRO A 192 14.61 -40.73 -18.52
CA PRO A 192 13.49 -41.60 -18.13
C PRO A 192 12.17 -40.83 -18.04
N SER A 193 11.09 -41.42 -18.56
CA SER A 193 9.84 -40.71 -18.86
C SER A 193 8.57 -41.42 -18.39
N GLY A 194 8.68 -42.57 -17.72
CA GLY A 194 7.56 -43.20 -17.05
C GLY A 194 7.21 -42.51 -15.73
N LYS A 195 5.97 -42.69 -15.27
CA LYS A 195 5.43 -41.98 -14.09
C LYS A 195 6.14 -42.32 -12.78
N ASN A 196 6.66 -43.54 -12.69
CA ASN A 196 7.38 -44.07 -11.53
C ASN A 196 8.87 -44.31 -11.86
N ASP A 197 9.36 -43.76 -12.98
CA ASP A 197 10.77 -43.90 -13.34
C ASP A 197 11.64 -43.04 -12.43
N GLU A 198 12.91 -43.44 -12.35
CA GLU A 198 13.93 -42.86 -11.50
C GLU A 198 15.09 -42.37 -12.37
N ILE A 199 15.59 -41.16 -12.13
CA ILE A 199 16.70 -40.57 -12.89
C ILE A 199 17.97 -40.58 -12.02
N GLU A 200 19.09 -41.01 -12.62
CA GLU A 200 20.42 -40.90 -12.02
C GLU A 200 20.88 -39.44 -11.96
N HIS A 201 21.53 -39.05 -10.86
CA HIS A 201 22.05 -37.70 -10.67
C HIS A 201 22.97 -37.22 -11.80
N SER A 202 23.79 -38.12 -12.36
CA SER A 202 24.72 -37.81 -13.46
C SER A 202 24.01 -37.49 -14.78
N ALA A 203 22.78 -37.98 -14.99
CA ALA A 203 21.99 -37.70 -16.19
C ALA A 203 21.18 -36.39 -16.08
N PHE A 204 20.81 -35.99 -14.86
CA PHE A 204 19.97 -34.81 -14.61
C PHE A 204 20.80 -33.55 -14.32
N THR A 205 21.63 -33.12 -15.27
CA THR A 205 22.44 -31.90 -15.12
C THR A 205 21.59 -30.61 -15.23
N PHE A 206 22.11 -29.49 -14.74
CA PHE A 206 21.41 -28.20 -14.82
C PHE A 206 21.11 -27.76 -16.27
N ASP A 207 22.04 -27.98 -17.22
CA ASP A 207 21.79 -27.61 -18.62
C ASP A 207 20.68 -28.48 -19.26
N ILE A 208 20.55 -29.75 -18.87
CA ILE A 208 19.42 -30.61 -19.28
C ILE A 208 18.10 -30.13 -18.66
N PHE A 209 18.10 -29.75 -17.37
CA PHE A 209 16.93 -29.16 -16.73
C PHE A 209 16.54 -27.82 -17.36
N TYR A 210 17.50 -26.99 -17.73
CA TYR A 210 17.26 -25.72 -18.42
C TYR A 210 16.69 -25.94 -19.84
N ALA A 211 17.20 -26.93 -20.58
CA ALA A 211 16.59 -27.34 -21.85
C ALA A 211 15.15 -27.84 -21.66
N LEU A 212 14.86 -28.56 -20.57
CA LEU A 212 13.51 -29.00 -20.20
C LEU A 212 12.59 -27.81 -19.88
N THR A 213 13.06 -26.79 -19.16
CA THR A 213 12.23 -25.59 -18.88
C THR A 213 11.90 -24.84 -20.17
N GLN A 214 12.87 -24.59 -21.05
CA GLN A 214 12.62 -23.93 -22.34
C GLN A 214 11.64 -24.71 -23.22
N LYS A 215 11.71 -26.05 -23.21
CA LYS A 215 10.84 -26.91 -24.02
C LYS A 215 9.39 -27.00 -23.53
N ILE A 216 9.19 -26.96 -22.22
CA ILE A 216 7.87 -27.04 -21.59
C ILE A 216 7.24 -25.64 -21.44
N CYS A 217 8.06 -24.64 -21.15
CA CYS A 217 7.72 -23.26 -20.79
C CYS A 217 8.51 -22.27 -21.65
N PRO A 218 8.28 -22.24 -22.98
CA PRO A 218 9.05 -21.38 -23.89
C PRO A 218 8.81 -19.90 -23.59
N ARG A 219 9.87 -19.10 -23.71
CA ARG A 219 9.89 -17.65 -23.45
C ARG A 219 9.51 -16.84 -24.68
N THR A 220 8.29 -17.06 -25.19
CA THR A 220 7.75 -16.35 -26.37
C THR A 220 7.73 -14.83 -26.19
N ASP A 221 7.61 -14.36 -24.94
CA ASP A 221 7.71 -12.95 -24.55
C ASP A 221 9.11 -12.36 -24.77
N ILE A 222 10.17 -13.13 -24.53
CA ILE A 222 11.55 -12.73 -24.83
C ILE A 222 11.84 -12.88 -26.33
N GLU A 223 11.31 -13.90 -27.00
CA GLU A 223 11.42 -14.06 -28.46
C GLU A 223 10.78 -12.88 -29.21
N GLU A 224 9.60 -12.41 -28.78
CA GLU A 224 8.95 -11.22 -29.32
C GLU A 224 9.80 -9.95 -29.13
N LEU A 225 10.40 -9.79 -27.94
CA LEU A 225 11.31 -8.67 -27.66
C LEU A 225 12.58 -8.73 -28.53
N PHE A 226 13.19 -9.90 -28.64
CA PHE A 226 14.38 -10.15 -29.45
C PHE A 226 14.13 -9.82 -30.93
N LYS A 227 13.01 -10.30 -31.49
CA LYS A 227 12.54 -9.99 -32.84
C LYS A 227 12.29 -8.51 -33.04
N LYS A 228 11.66 -7.83 -32.07
CA LYS A 228 11.42 -6.37 -32.09
C LYS A 228 12.73 -5.56 -32.13
N ILE A 229 13.76 -5.95 -31.40
CA ILE A 229 15.07 -5.28 -31.41
C ILE A 229 15.78 -5.53 -32.75
N ASN A 230 15.68 -6.74 -33.31
CA ASN A 230 16.37 -7.08 -34.54
C ASN A 230 15.64 -6.62 -35.83
N GLY A 231 14.32 -6.48 -35.77
CA GLY A 231 13.46 -6.23 -36.93
C GLY A 231 13.33 -7.44 -37.87
N ASP A 232 13.35 -8.66 -37.31
CA ASP A 232 13.23 -9.95 -38.03
C ASP A 232 14.28 -10.19 -39.15
N LYS A 233 15.50 -9.65 -38.99
CA LYS A 233 16.57 -9.72 -40.03
C LYS A 233 17.54 -10.89 -39.91
N SER A 234 17.67 -11.49 -38.72
CA SER A 234 18.63 -12.55 -38.41
C SER A 234 18.25 -13.31 -37.13
N ASP A 235 18.96 -14.40 -36.84
CA ASP A 235 18.78 -15.21 -35.61
C ASP A 235 19.68 -14.74 -34.43
N TYR A 236 20.32 -13.58 -34.57
CA TYR A 236 21.27 -13.01 -33.61
C TYR A 236 21.17 -11.49 -33.52
N LEU A 237 21.50 -10.93 -32.37
CA LEU A 237 21.74 -9.49 -32.16
C LEU A 237 23.23 -9.16 -32.29
N THR A 238 23.52 -8.03 -32.92
CA THR A 238 24.87 -7.46 -33.03
C THR A 238 25.24 -6.60 -31.81
N VAL A 239 26.53 -6.31 -31.64
CA VAL A 239 27.03 -5.38 -30.61
C VAL A 239 26.31 -4.03 -30.68
N GLU A 240 26.12 -3.46 -31.87
CA GLU A 240 25.49 -2.14 -32.06
C GLU A 240 24.02 -2.14 -31.62
N GLN A 241 23.25 -3.17 -31.99
CA GLN A 241 21.86 -3.31 -31.57
C GLN A 241 21.73 -3.47 -30.04
N LEU A 242 22.65 -4.22 -29.42
CA LEU A 242 22.70 -4.37 -27.96
C LEU A 242 23.12 -3.07 -27.27
N VAL A 243 24.07 -2.30 -27.81
CA VAL A 243 24.41 -0.96 -27.32
C VAL A 243 23.20 -0.03 -27.36
N SER A 244 22.43 -0.03 -28.46
CA SER A 244 21.17 0.73 -28.58
C SER A 244 20.17 0.29 -27.51
N PHE A 245 19.83 -0.99 -27.45
CA PHE A 245 18.89 -1.55 -26.48
C PHE A 245 19.25 -1.22 -25.02
N LEU A 246 20.52 -1.37 -24.64
CA LEU A 246 20.95 -1.13 -23.27
C LEU A 246 20.90 0.36 -22.88
N ASN A 247 21.17 1.26 -23.82
CA ASN A 247 21.17 2.71 -23.57
C ASN A 247 19.77 3.34 -23.73
N GLU A 248 18.94 2.86 -24.65
CA GLU A 248 17.62 3.42 -24.98
C GLU A 248 16.46 2.74 -24.24
N ASN A 249 16.62 1.47 -23.83
CA ASN A 249 15.57 0.71 -23.14
C ASN A 249 15.94 0.33 -21.70
N GLN A 250 17.18 -0.11 -21.41
CA GLN A 250 17.54 -0.58 -20.06
C GLN A 250 18.12 0.50 -19.13
N ARG A 251 18.59 1.64 -19.65
CA ARG A 251 19.15 2.74 -18.84
C ARG A 251 18.03 3.65 -18.34
N ASP A 252 18.07 4.01 -17.05
CA ASP A 252 17.22 5.08 -16.52
C ASP A 252 17.77 6.45 -16.97
N PRO A 253 17.01 7.26 -17.73
CA PRO A 253 17.45 8.56 -18.22
C PRO A 253 17.66 9.60 -17.11
N ARG A 254 17.14 9.38 -15.90
CA ARG A 254 17.35 10.27 -14.74
C ARG A 254 18.78 10.18 -14.18
N LEU A 255 19.51 9.10 -14.49
CA LEU A 255 20.85 8.87 -13.96
C LEU A 255 21.89 9.77 -14.64
N ASN A 256 22.74 10.40 -13.84
CA ASN A 256 23.84 11.24 -14.31
C ASN A 256 24.81 10.46 -15.23
N GLU A 257 25.11 11.01 -16.41
CA GLU A 257 25.92 10.36 -17.45
C GLU A 257 27.42 10.22 -17.12
N ILE A 258 27.93 10.92 -16.12
CA ILE A 258 29.34 10.81 -15.69
C ILE A 258 29.47 9.73 -14.61
N LEU A 259 28.57 9.71 -13.63
CA LEU A 259 28.53 8.69 -12.58
C LEU A 259 28.07 7.32 -13.12
N PHE A 260 27.11 7.34 -14.04
CA PHE A 260 26.55 6.18 -14.74
C PHE A 260 26.75 6.38 -16.26
N PRO A 261 27.97 6.16 -16.79
CA PRO A 261 28.26 6.29 -18.22
C PRO A 261 27.36 5.39 -19.07
N PHE A 262 27.27 5.66 -20.37
CA PHE A 262 26.56 4.81 -21.33
C PHE A 262 27.28 3.47 -21.54
N TYR A 263 26.54 2.46 -22.00
CA TYR A 263 27.11 1.18 -22.44
C TYR A 263 27.86 1.41 -23.75
N ASP A 264 29.09 0.91 -23.82
CA ASP A 264 29.92 0.92 -25.03
C ASP A 264 30.06 -0.50 -25.63
N ALA A 265 30.66 -0.57 -26.82
CA ALA A 265 30.90 -1.85 -27.50
C ALA A 265 31.75 -2.82 -26.65
N LYS A 266 32.72 -2.31 -25.88
CA LYS A 266 33.58 -3.12 -25.01
C LYS A 266 32.77 -3.78 -23.88
N ARG A 267 31.88 -3.04 -23.23
CA ARG A 267 31.00 -3.56 -22.17
C ARG A 267 30.00 -4.57 -22.73
N VAL A 268 29.45 -4.32 -23.92
CA VAL A 268 28.56 -5.27 -24.58
C VAL A 268 29.28 -6.57 -24.97
N MET A 269 30.52 -6.51 -25.45
CA MET A 269 31.32 -7.71 -25.70
C MET A 269 31.51 -8.56 -24.44
N GLN A 270 31.77 -7.95 -23.27
CA GLN A 270 31.85 -8.69 -21.99
C GLN A 270 30.53 -9.39 -21.63
N ILE A 271 29.39 -8.76 -21.90
CA ILE A 271 28.07 -9.36 -21.68
C ILE A 271 27.88 -10.56 -22.63
N ILE A 272 28.26 -10.44 -23.92
CA ILE A 272 28.22 -11.54 -24.89
C ILE A 272 29.13 -12.69 -24.42
N GLU A 273 30.38 -12.41 -24.07
CA GLU A 273 31.36 -13.40 -23.58
C GLU A 273 30.83 -14.18 -22.37
N LYS A 274 30.12 -13.51 -21.45
CA LYS A 274 29.57 -14.08 -20.22
C LYS A 274 28.28 -14.90 -20.44
N TYR A 275 27.33 -14.40 -21.22
CA TYR A 275 25.97 -14.97 -21.28
C TYR A 275 25.67 -15.81 -22.52
N GLU A 276 26.35 -15.59 -23.65
CA GLU A 276 26.23 -16.48 -24.80
C GLU A 276 26.79 -17.88 -24.47
N ARG A 277 26.35 -18.92 -25.18
CA ARG A 277 26.88 -20.29 -25.07
C ARG A 277 27.58 -20.74 -26.35
N ASP A 278 27.13 -20.29 -27.52
CA ASP A 278 27.74 -20.61 -28.81
C ASP A 278 29.10 -19.91 -28.97
N ALA A 279 30.17 -20.71 -29.13
CA ALA A 279 31.53 -20.21 -29.21
C ALA A 279 31.84 -19.45 -30.52
N ASP A 280 31.10 -19.68 -31.59
CA ASP A 280 31.30 -19.01 -32.88
C ASP A 280 30.48 -17.72 -32.98
N LEU A 281 29.32 -17.63 -32.31
CA LEU A 281 28.62 -16.36 -32.11
C LEU A 281 29.43 -15.43 -31.19
N LYS A 282 30.00 -15.94 -30.08
CA LYS A 282 30.90 -15.16 -29.21
C LYS A 282 32.04 -14.51 -29.98
N LYS A 283 32.79 -15.29 -30.77
CA LYS A 283 33.93 -14.78 -31.57
C LYS A 283 33.52 -13.70 -32.58
N LYS A 284 32.28 -13.72 -33.05
CA LYS A 284 31.71 -12.73 -33.99
C LYS A 284 31.10 -11.51 -33.31
N GLY A 285 31.05 -11.47 -31.97
CA GLY A 285 30.35 -10.41 -31.22
C GLY A 285 28.83 -10.45 -31.42
N HIS A 286 28.27 -11.65 -31.57
CA HIS A 286 26.84 -11.88 -31.78
C HIS A 286 26.21 -12.56 -30.55
N MET A 287 24.95 -12.23 -30.25
CA MET A 287 24.17 -12.83 -29.18
C MET A 287 22.91 -13.51 -29.73
N SER A 288 22.71 -14.78 -29.39
CA SER A 288 21.52 -15.56 -29.67
C SER A 288 20.34 -15.15 -28.78
N SER A 289 19.13 -15.65 -29.10
CA SER A 289 17.96 -15.47 -28.23
C SER A 289 18.14 -16.15 -26.86
N ASP A 290 18.90 -17.25 -26.77
CA ASP A 290 19.23 -17.90 -25.49
C ASP A 290 20.20 -17.05 -24.66
N GLY A 291 21.27 -16.53 -25.28
CA GLY A 291 22.22 -15.61 -24.64
C GLY A 291 21.53 -14.34 -24.12
N PHE A 292 20.59 -13.80 -24.89
CA PHE A 292 19.78 -12.64 -24.49
C PHE A 292 18.82 -12.96 -23.33
N CYS A 293 18.16 -14.12 -23.37
CA CYS A 293 17.34 -14.62 -22.27
C CYS A 293 18.15 -14.78 -20.97
N ARG A 294 19.36 -15.37 -21.06
CA ARG A 294 20.28 -15.53 -19.93
C ARG A 294 20.72 -14.18 -19.34
N TYR A 295 21.03 -13.18 -20.18
CA TYR A 295 21.31 -11.83 -19.71
C TYR A 295 20.13 -11.22 -18.95
N LEU A 296 18.92 -11.26 -19.52
CA LEU A 296 17.72 -10.68 -18.90
C LEU A 296 17.34 -11.35 -17.57
N MET A 297 17.73 -12.60 -17.37
CA MET A 297 17.51 -13.40 -16.15
C MET A 297 18.69 -13.38 -15.15
N SER A 298 19.69 -12.51 -15.37
CA SER A 298 20.92 -12.43 -14.56
C SER A 298 20.93 -11.30 -13.54
N ASP A 299 21.87 -11.35 -12.58
CA ASP A 299 22.06 -10.32 -11.55
C ASP A 299 22.43 -8.94 -12.15
N GLU A 300 23.05 -8.91 -13.33
CA GLU A 300 23.37 -7.65 -14.04
C GLU A 300 22.12 -6.91 -14.55
N ASN A 301 21.00 -7.62 -14.70
CA ASN A 301 19.70 -7.08 -15.11
C ASN A 301 18.67 -7.03 -13.97
N ALA A 302 19.10 -7.09 -12.70
CA ALA A 302 18.24 -6.97 -11.53
C ALA A 302 17.33 -5.71 -11.54
N PRO A 303 16.12 -5.74 -10.96
CA PRO A 303 15.18 -4.61 -11.01
C PRO A 303 15.57 -3.43 -10.12
N VAL A 304 16.42 -3.64 -9.12
CA VAL A 304 17.01 -2.60 -8.26
C VAL A 304 18.53 -2.66 -8.36
N PHE A 305 19.23 -1.60 -7.99
CA PHE A 305 20.68 -1.72 -7.79
C PHE A 305 20.94 -2.58 -6.55
N LEU A 306 21.71 -3.66 -6.72
CA LEU A 306 21.92 -4.69 -5.69
C LEU A 306 22.89 -4.23 -4.58
N ASP A 307 23.57 -3.09 -4.75
CA ASP A 307 24.35 -2.41 -3.72
C ASP A 307 23.46 -1.72 -2.67
N ARG A 308 22.20 -1.38 -3.00
CA ARG A 308 21.21 -0.86 -2.05
C ARG A 308 20.69 -1.91 -1.05
N LEU A 309 21.01 -3.18 -1.29
CA LEU A 309 20.79 -4.27 -0.34
C LEU A 309 21.93 -4.38 0.68
N ASP A 310 23.10 -3.80 0.40
CA ASP A 310 24.16 -3.60 1.40
C ASP A 310 23.86 -2.36 2.26
N LEU A 311 24.60 -2.23 3.37
CA LEU A 311 24.63 -1.01 4.18
C LEU A 311 25.24 0.12 3.36
N CYS A 312 24.40 0.98 2.79
CA CYS A 312 24.76 1.98 1.79
C CYS A 312 24.41 3.42 2.18
N GLN A 313 23.60 3.61 3.23
CA GLN A 313 23.19 4.93 3.70
C GLN A 313 24.12 5.45 4.80
N GLU A 314 24.17 6.77 4.97
CA GLU A 314 24.92 7.41 6.05
C GLU A 314 24.27 7.11 7.41
N MET A 315 25.06 6.58 8.35
CA MET A 315 24.61 6.15 9.68
C MET A 315 25.09 7.06 10.83
N GLU A 316 25.62 8.24 10.48
CA GLU A 316 26.18 9.26 11.39
C GLU A 316 25.20 10.41 11.73
N HIS A 317 24.00 10.44 11.11
CA HIS A 317 22.98 11.44 11.47
C HIS A 317 22.34 11.11 12.83
N PRO A 318 21.74 12.09 13.55
CA PRO A 318 20.97 11.85 14.78
C PRO A 318 19.87 10.78 14.62
N LEU A 319 19.57 9.99 15.66
CA LEU A 319 18.49 8.98 15.65
C LEU A 319 17.15 9.49 15.10
N ALA A 320 16.77 10.74 15.37
CA ALA A 320 15.54 11.35 14.84
C ALA A 320 15.48 11.39 13.30
N HIS A 321 16.60 11.28 12.60
CA HIS A 321 16.70 11.36 11.14
C HIS A 321 16.42 10.02 10.41
N TYR A 322 16.07 8.94 11.10
CA TYR A 322 15.81 7.63 10.49
C TYR A 322 14.38 7.15 10.71
N PHE A 323 13.86 6.36 9.77
CA PHE A 323 12.77 5.43 10.03
C PHE A 323 13.34 4.18 10.71
N ILE A 324 12.63 3.66 11.72
CA ILE A 324 13.10 2.58 12.61
C ILE A 324 12.08 1.44 12.58
N SER A 325 12.51 0.24 12.18
CA SER A 325 11.65 -0.95 12.16
C SER A 325 11.14 -1.26 13.56
N SER A 326 9.82 -1.17 13.77
CA SER A 326 9.21 -1.14 15.10
C SER A 326 8.01 -2.07 15.19
N SER A 327 7.90 -2.81 16.29
CA SER A 327 6.79 -3.70 16.61
C SER A 327 5.88 -3.14 17.71
N HIS A 328 4.65 -3.60 17.68
CA HIS A 328 3.62 -3.47 18.70
C HIS A 328 3.34 -4.86 19.30
N ASN A 329 3.24 -4.93 20.63
CA ASN A 329 2.94 -6.14 21.41
C ASN A 329 3.70 -7.37 20.91
N THR A 330 5.04 -7.26 20.85
CA THR A 330 5.97 -8.18 20.16
C THR A 330 5.88 -9.63 20.66
N TYR A 331 5.39 -9.82 21.88
CA TYR A 331 5.17 -11.11 22.51
C TYR A 331 3.95 -11.87 21.97
N LEU A 332 2.99 -11.22 21.29
CA LEU A 332 1.77 -11.89 20.80
C LEU A 332 1.99 -12.62 19.47
N THR A 333 1.57 -13.88 19.39
CA THR A 333 1.57 -14.68 18.15
C THR A 333 0.26 -14.59 17.35
N GLY A 334 -0.77 -13.88 17.85
CA GLY A 334 -2.12 -13.91 17.29
C GLY A 334 -2.98 -12.70 17.64
N ARG A 335 -4.27 -12.94 17.93
CA ARG A 335 -5.25 -11.92 18.35
C ARG A 335 -4.78 -11.15 19.61
N GLN A 336 -5.30 -9.94 19.80
CA GLN A 336 -5.05 -9.14 21.01
C GLN A 336 -5.83 -9.66 22.23
N PHE A 337 -6.91 -10.42 22.02
CA PHE A 337 -7.70 -11.07 23.06
C PHE A 337 -7.64 -12.59 22.90
N GLY A 338 -7.48 -13.32 24.02
CA GLY A 338 -7.31 -14.78 24.02
C GLY A 338 -6.05 -15.27 23.30
N GLY A 339 -5.12 -14.37 22.97
CA GLY A 339 -3.91 -14.66 22.21
C GLY A 339 -2.87 -15.44 23.01
N LYS A 340 -2.06 -16.23 22.31
CA LYS A 340 -0.84 -16.79 22.91
C LYS A 340 0.27 -15.75 22.89
N SER A 341 0.93 -15.59 24.04
CA SER A 341 2.21 -14.91 24.15
C SER A 341 3.35 -15.92 23.97
N SER A 342 4.45 -15.51 23.35
CA SER A 342 5.61 -16.35 23.08
C SER A 342 6.91 -15.59 23.32
N VAL A 343 7.92 -16.30 23.82
CA VAL A 343 9.31 -15.82 23.88
C VAL A 343 9.94 -15.84 22.48
N GLU A 344 9.51 -16.77 21.62
CA GLU A 344 10.09 -17.04 20.29
C GLU A 344 9.74 -15.98 19.23
N THR A 345 8.64 -15.23 19.41
CA THR A 345 8.35 -14.06 18.57
C THR A 345 9.28 -12.87 18.87
N GLY A 346 10.12 -12.99 19.91
CA GLY A 346 11.22 -12.08 20.24
C GLY A 346 12.36 -12.02 19.21
N VAL A 347 12.10 -12.31 17.93
CA VAL A 347 12.99 -11.92 16.81
C VAL A 347 13.01 -10.40 16.76
N VAL A 348 13.96 -9.78 17.47
CA VAL A 348 13.96 -8.36 17.81
C VAL A 348 13.90 -7.45 16.57
N PRO A 349 12.77 -6.79 16.30
CA PRO A 349 12.81 -5.58 15.50
C PRO A 349 13.44 -4.47 16.34
N THR A 350 14.10 -3.54 15.66
CA THR A 350 14.86 -2.45 16.25
C THR A 350 14.13 -1.67 17.34
N GLY A 351 12.80 -1.52 17.24
CA GLY A 351 11.93 -1.07 18.32
C GLY A 351 10.97 -2.17 18.79
N ALA A 352 11.25 -2.87 19.88
CA ALA A 352 10.37 -3.90 20.45
C ALA A 352 9.52 -3.37 21.61
N ALA A 353 8.27 -3.82 21.72
CA ALA A 353 7.33 -3.39 22.77
C ALA A 353 7.00 -4.56 23.71
N LEU A 354 7.18 -4.34 25.02
CA LEU A 354 6.98 -5.33 26.08
C LEU A 354 6.05 -4.77 27.17
N ASP A 355 4.93 -5.46 27.41
CA ASP A 355 3.92 -5.05 28.38
C ASP A 355 4.17 -5.83 29.67
N CYS A 356 4.68 -5.16 30.70
CA CYS A 356 5.26 -5.77 31.89
C CYS A 356 4.28 -5.67 33.06
N TRP A 357 3.91 -6.81 33.66
CA TRP A 357 2.92 -6.93 34.73
C TRP A 357 3.49 -7.68 35.93
N ASP A 358 2.92 -7.44 37.13
CA ASP A 358 3.27 -8.20 38.33
C ASP A 358 2.85 -9.67 38.18
N GLY A 359 3.80 -10.59 38.33
CA GLY A 359 3.49 -12.02 38.42
C GLY A 359 2.87 -12.38 39.77
N LYS A 360 1.91 -13.32 39.73
CA LYS A 360 1.10 -13.75 40.88
C LYS A 360 1.60 -15.01 41.59
N GLY A 361 2.73 -15.57 41.16
CA GLY A 361 3.35 -16.75 41.79
C GLY A 361 4.05 -16.43 43.10
N GLU A 362 4.34 -17.46 43.90
CA GLU A 362 5.03 -17.33 45.20
C GLU A 362 6.39 -16.61 45.07
N ASP A 363 7.10 -16.84 43.97
CA ASP A 363 8.40 -16.22 43.68
C ASP A 363 8.30 -14.71 43.33
N GLN A 364 7.11 -14.17 43.06
CA GLN A 364 6.88 -12.78 42.58
C GLN A 364 7.76 -12.39 41.39
N GLU A 365 7.80 -13.22 40.33
CA GLU A 365 8.56 -12.94 39.11
C GLU A 365 7.77 -12.07 38.11
N PRO A 366 8.36 -11.01 37.54
CA PRO A 366 7.68 -10.17 36.56
C PRO A 366 7.34 -10.93 35.28
N ILE A 367 6.15 -10.71 34.76
CA ILE A 367 5.61 -11.36 33.56
C ILE A 367 5.37 -10.36 32.43
N ILE A 368 5.26 -10.88 31.20
CA ILE A 368 4.82 -10.16 30.01
C ILE A 368 3.52 -10.80 29.53
N THR A 369 2.49 -9.97 29.33
CA THR A 369 1.15 -10.38 28.89
C THR A 369 0.35 -9.16 28.45
N HIS A 370 -0.70 -9.36 27.63
CA HIS A 370 -1.65 -8.28 27.34
C HIS A 370 -2.69 -8.22 28.46
N GLY A 371 -2.49 -7.29 29.40
CA GLY A 371 -3.23 -7.23 30.66
C GLY A 371 -4.74 -7.22 30.46
N LYS A 372 -5.44 -8.04 31.26
CA LYS A 372 -6.91 -8.26 31.25
C LYS A 372 -7.51 -8.75 29.92
N ALA A 373 -6.70 -9.10 28.92
CA ALA A 373 -7.16 -9.57 27.61
C ALA A 373 -7.15 -11.10 27.45
N MET A 374 -7.09 -11.86 28.56
CA MET A 374 -7.04 -13.34 28.59
C MET A 374 -5.91 -13.97 27.74
N CYS A 375 -4.81 -13.24 27.52
CA CYS A 375 -3.64 -13.79 26.85
C CYS A 375 -2.83 -14.69 27.81
N THR A 376 -1.98 -15.57 27.26
CA THR A 376 -1.08 -16.39 28.09
C THR A 376 0.08 -15.55 28.63
N ASP A 377 0.57 -15.87 29.83
CA ASP A 377 1.68 -15.15 30.45
C ASP A 377 3.03 -15.81 30.10
N ILE A 378 4.07 -15.00 29.91
CA ILE A 378 5.46 -15.45 29.76
C ILE A 378 6.38 -14.68 30.72
N LEU A 379 7.50 -15.26 31.14
CA LEU A 379 8.41 -14.60 32.09
C LEU A 379 9.19 -13.46 31.42
N PHE A 380 9.26 -12.30 32.08
CA PHE A 380 10.06 -11.16 31.61
C PHE A 380 11.54 -11.53 31.43
N LYS A 381 12.07 -12.33 32.36
CA LYS A 381 13.46 -12.82 32.36
C LYS A 381 13.82 -13.58 31.07
N ASP A 382 12.95 -14.48 30.64
CA ASP A 382 13.17 -15.33 29.46
C ASP A 382 13.12 -14.50 28.18
N VAL A 383 12.22 -13.52 28.10
CA VAL A 383 12.14 -12.57 26.97
C VAL A 383 13.39 -11.70 26.88
N ILE A 384 13.88 -11.17 28.00
CA ILE A 384 15.12 -10.38 28.05
C ILE A 384 16.36 -11.21 27.67
N GLN A 385 16.40 -12.49 28.07
CA GLN A 385 17.44 -13.44 27.63
C GLN A 385 17.37 -13.71 26.11
N ALA A 386 16.19 -13.97 25.56
CA ALA A 386 16.01 -14.14 24.12
C ALA A 386 16.39 -12.89 23.31
N ILE A 387 16.07 -11.68 23.83
CA ILE A 387 16.50 -10.40 23.25
C ILE A 387 18.03 -10.30 23.24
N LYS A 388 18.73 -10.63 24.33
CA LYS A 388 20.20 -10.61 24.39
C LYS A 388 20.83 -11.48 23.30
N GLU A 389 20.27 -12.66 23.07
CA GLU A 389 20.79 -13.64 22.10
C GLU A 389 20.54 -13.26 20.64
N THR A 390 19.53 -12.43 20.36
CA THR A 390 19.06 -12.15 18.99
C THR A 390 19.23 -10.69 18.54
N ALA A 391 19.29 -9.72 19.48
CA ALA A 391 19.29 -8.28 19.20
C ALA A 391 20.34 -7.83 18.17
N PHE A 392 21.55 -8.40 18.22
CA PHE A 392 22.68 -7.99 17.37
C PHE A 392 23.14 -9.07 16.38
N VAL A 393 22.22 -9.98 16.02
CA VAL A 393 22.49 -11.12 15.12
C VAL A 393 22.36 -10.72 13.65
N THR A 394 21.31 -9.96 13.31
CA THR A 394 21.06 -9.46 11.94
C THR A 394 21.64 -8.06 11.71
N SER A 395 21.76 -7.25 12.76
CA SER A 395 22.13 -5.82 12.68
C SER A 395 23.00 -5.44 13.87
N GLU A 396 24.04 -4.63 13.66
CA GLU A 396 24.85 -4.08 14.76
C GLU A 396 24.27 -2.80 15.38
N TYR A 397 23.18 -2.27 14.81
CA TYR A 397 22.61 -0.99 15.20
C TYR A 397 21.78 -1.08 16.49
N PRO A 398 21.63 0.03 17.23
CA PRO A 398 20.93 0.05 18.52
C PRO A 398 19.52 -0.54 18.49
N VAL A 399 19.12 -1.12 19.63
CA VAL A 399 17.76 -1.62 19.88
C VAL A 399 17.08 -0.75 20.94
N ILE A 400 15.81 -0.40 20.75
CA ILE A 400 14.99 0.36 21.69
C ILE A 400 13.90 -0.56 22.25
N LEU A 401 13.95 -0.82 23.55
CA LEU A 401 12.92 -1.57 24.26
C LEU A 401 11.91 -0.60 24.88
N SER A 402 10.67 -0.65 24.39
CA SER A 402 9.54 0.12 24.91
C SER A 402 8.80 -0.67 25.97
N PHE A 403 9.03 -0.35 27.24
CA PHE A 403 8.30 -0.97 28.35
C PHE A 403 6.97 -0.25 28.58
N GLU A 404 5.87 -0.99 28.53
CA GLU A 404 4.59 -0.57 29.11
C GLU A 404 4.48 -1.18 30.50
N ASN A 405 4.83 -0.40 31.51
CA ASN A 405 5.13 -0.90 32.86
C ASN A 405 3.93 -0.80 33.80
N HIS A 406 3.47 -1.92 34.33
CA HIS A 406 2.38 -2.05 35.30
C HIS A 406 2.84 -2.73 36.61
N CYS A 407 4.14 -2.99 36.78
CA CYS A 407 4.68 -3.69 37.95
C CYS A 407 4.78 -2.81 39.20
N SER A 408 4.68 -3.44 40.37
CA SER A 408 5.05 -2.95 41.69
C SER A 408 6.52 -2.51 41.78
N LYS A 409 6.88 -1.67 42.76
CA LYS A 409 8.29 -1.25 42.97
C LYS A 409 9.25 -2.43 43.15
N THR A 410 8.80 -3.48 43.85
CA THR A 410 9.60 -4.69 44.12
C THR A 410 9.90 -5.46 42.83
N GLN A 411 8.89 -5.69 41.97
CA GLN A 411 9.12 -6.36 40.69
C GLN A 411 9.81 -5.45 39.66
N GLN A 412 9.60 -4.13 39.69
CA GLN A 412 10.39 -3.17 38.90
C GLN A 412 11.89 -3.21 39.27
N TYR A 413 12.24 -3.42 40.54
CA TYR A 413 13.63 -3.63 40.94
C TYR A 413 14.20 -4.92 40.34
N LYS A 414 13.44 -6.03 40.35
CA LYS A 414 13.83 -7.27 39.65
C LYS A 414 14.01 -7.06 38.15
N MET A 415 13.07 -6.39 37.47
CA MET A 415 13.19 -6.06 36.04
C MET A 415 14.48 -5.28 35.73
N ALA A 416 14.78 -4.28 36.56
CA ALA A 416 16.00 -3.48 36.42
C ALA A 416 17.26 -4.35 36.63
N LYS A 417 17.27 -5.23 37.64
CA LYS A 417 18.38 -6.16 37.88
C LYS A 417 18.57 -7.15 36.74
N TYR A 418 17.51 -7.73 36.21
CA TYR A 418 17.58 -8.57 35.01
C TYR A 418 18.10 -7.80 33.78
N CYS A 419 17.74 -6.54 33.60
CA CYS A 419 18.35 -5.72 32.55
C CYS A 419 19.86 -5.50 32.76
N GLU A 420 20.32 -5.21 33.99
CA GLU A 420 21.75 -5.06 34.30
C GLU A 420 22.55 -6.36 34.11
N GLU A 421 22.04 -7.48 34.64
CA GLU A 421 22.73 -8.76 34.68
C GLU A 421 22.72 -9.48 33.32
N ILE A 422 21.58 -9.46 32.62
CA ILE A 422 21.42 -10.17 31.35
C ILE A 422 22.06 -9.37 30.22
N PHE A 423 21.74 -8.08 30.03
CA PHE A 423 22.31 -7.31 28.93
C PHE A 423 23.76 -6.86 29.19
N GLY A 424 24.15 -6.63 30.46
CA GLY A 424 25.50 -6.22 30.83
C GLY A 424 25.96 -4.97 30.06
N GLU A 425 27.08 -5.07 29.35
CA GLU A 425 27.65 -3.97 28.55
C GLU A 425 26.77 -3.53 27.37
N LEU A 426 25.82 -4.35 26.93
CA LEU A 426 24.88 -3.99 25.88
C LEU A 426 23.88 -2.94 26.36
N LEU A 427 23.57 -2.85 27.66
CA LEU A 427 22.63 -1.88 28.20
C LEU A 427 23.25 -0.46 28.23
N LEU A 428 22.63 0.50 27.53
CA LEU A 428 23.01 1.91 27.62
C LEU A 428 22.42 2.53 28.89
N LYS A 429 23.10 2.31 30.02
CA LYS A 429 22.68 2.79 31.35
C LYS A 429 22.96 4.28 31.62
N GLN A 430 23.84 4.91 30.84
CA GLN A 430 24.27 6.31 31.02
C GLN A 430 24.45 6.99 29.65
N PRO A 431 24.28 8.32 29.55
CA PRO A 431 24.62 9.09 28.36
C PRO A 431 26.10 8.93 27.95
N LEU A 432 26.38 9.10 26.65
CA LEU A 432 27.72 8.98 26.09
C LEU A 432 28.64 10.16 26.47
N GLU A 433 29.92 9.87 26.70
CA GLU A 433 30.96 10.88 26.85
C GLU A 433 31.12 11.66 25.53
N GLY A 434 30.77 12.95 25.54
CA GLY A 434 30.79 13.82 24.36
C GLY A 434 29.46 14.50 24.07
N PHE A 435 28.34 13.97 24.57
CA PHE A 435 27.05 14.68 24.62
C PHE A 435 26.96 15.37 25.98
N PRO A 436 27.25 16.69 26.06
CA PRO A 436 27.54 17.34 27.33
C PRO A 436 26.36 17.29 28.30
N VAL A 437 26.76 17.13 29.57
CA VAL A 437 25.90 16.96 30.73
C VAL A 437 26.06 18.19 31.59
N ARG A 438 24.95 18.82 31.96
CA ARG A 438 25.01 19.98 32.86
C ARG A 438 25.26 19.54 34.31
N ASP A 439 26.53 19.56 34.72
CA ASP A 439 26.90 19.65 36.13
C ASP A 439 26.37 20.99 36.68
N LEU A 440 25.22 20.97 37.36
CA LEU A 440 24.83 22.06 38.25
C LEU A 440 25.77 22.03 39.47
N PHE A 441 26.51 23.12 39.65
CA PHE A 441 27.47 23.45 40.73
C PHE A 441 28.91 22.91 40.61
N PRO A 442 29.92 23.66 41.11
CA PRO A 442 31.34 23.33 40.94
C PRO A 442 31.76 22.03 41.65
N ARG A 443 32.78 21.38 41.10
CA ARG A 443 33.29 20.08 41.57
C ARG A 443 34.07 20.19 42.89
N THR A 444 33.43 19.81 44.00
CA THR A 444 34.13 19.33 45.20
C THR A 444 33.53 18.01 45.69
N GLN A 445 34.27 16.94 45.40
CA GLN A 445 34.27 15.61 46.03
C GLN A 445 33.10 14.62 45.82
N ILE A 446 33.53 13.38 45.50
CA ILE A 446 32.84 12.08 45.52
C ILE A 446 31.80 11.81 44.40
N GLN A 447 31.78 10.55 43.98
CA GLN A 447 31.56 10.11 42.61
C GLN A 447 30.33 9.18 42.49
N THR A 448 29.15 9.75 42.20
CA THR A 448 28.06 9.18 41.38
C THR A 448 26.98 10.24 41.26
N ARG A 449 26.80 10.90 40.10
CA ARG A 449 25.71 11.85 39.85
C ARG A 449 24.98 11.48 38.54
N PRO A 450 23.64 11.58 38.48
CA PRO A 450 22.90 11.29 37.25
C PRO A 450 23.12 12.41 36.21
N ALA A 451 23.42 12.00 34.99
CA ALA A 451 23.75 12.88 33.89
C ALA A 451 22.50 13.42 33.17
N LEU A 452 22.32 14.74 33.16
CA LEU A 452 21.27 15.44 32.40
C LEU A 452 21.85 16.02 31.10
N ILE A 453 21.39 15.47 29.97
CA ILE A 453 21.71 15.93 28.61
C ILE A 453 21.15 17.35 28.42
N GLU A 454 21.96 18.27 27.89
CA GLU A 454 21.55 19.66 27.63
C GLU A 454 20.39 19.79 26.61
N ALA A 455 19.56 20.82 26.79
CA ALA A 455 18.54 21.19 25.81
C ALA A 455 19.21 21.71 24.52
N GLY A 456 18.61 21.42 23.37
CA GLY A 456 19.14 21.74 22.04
C GLY A 456 20.24 20.79 21.52
N GLN A 457 20.78 19.88 22.33
CA GLN A 457 21.70 18.85 21.85
C GLN A 457 20.95 17.81 21.01
N PRO A 458 21.43 17.45 19.81
CA PRO A 458 20.82 16.40 19.00
C PRO A 458 20.96 15.03 19.67
N LEU A 459 20.10 14.10 19.25
CA LEU A 459 20.27 12.68 19.60
C LEU A 459 21.57 12.11 19.02
N PRO A 460 22.19 11.12 19.67
CA PRO A 460 23.31 10.38 19.09
C PRO A 460 22.89 9.68 17.79
N SER A 461 23.87 9.38 16.96
CA SER A 461 23.67 8.63 15.72
C SER A 461 23.52 7.12 15.98
N PRO A 462 22.92 6.35 15.07
CA PRO A 462 22.96 4.89 15.12
C PRO A 462 24.39 4.32 15.21
N ASN A 463 25.40 5.01 14.67
CA ASN A 463 26.81 4.62 14.77
C ASN A 463 27.39 4.82 16.18
N ASP A 464 27.08 5.93 16.86
CA ASP A 464 27.58 6.25 18.21
C ASP A 464 27.16 5.23 19.29
N ILE A 465 25.97 4.64 19.12
CA ILE A 465 25.35 3.68 20.04
C ILE A 465 25.24 2.27 19.43
N LYS A 466 26.18 1.87 18.58
CA LYS A 466 26.26 0.49 18.07
C LYS A 466 26.27 -0.54 19.19
N ARG A 467 25.57 -1.65 18.95
CA ARG A 467 25.41 -2.78 19.86
C ARG A 467 24.92 -2.37 21.26
N LYS A 468 24.12 -1.30 21.35
CA LYS A 468 23.48 -0.83 22.58
C LYS A 468 21.97 -1.05 22.59
N ILE A 469 21.45 -1.32 23.78
CA ILE A 469 20.04 -1.50 24.09
C ILE A 469 19.62 -0.29 24.94
N LEU A 470 18.62 0.45 24.46
CA LEU A 470 18.05 1.63 25.09
C LEU A 470 16.70 1.26 25.73
N ILE A 471 16.48 1.69 26.97
CA ILE A 471 15.20 1.50 27.66
C ILE A 471 14.34 2.76 27.51
N LYS A 472 13.18 2.62 26.88
CA LYS A 472 12.11 3.62 26.86
C LYS A 472 11.06 3.23 27.90
N ASN A 473 11.17 3.82 29.08
CA ASN A 473 10.22 3.73 30.19
C ASN A 473 10.03 5.14 30.81
N LYS A 474 8.98 5.36 31.60
CA LYS A 474 8.82 6.64 32.32
C LYS A 474 10.01 6.91 33.25
N ARG A 475 10.37 8.18 33.38
CA ARG A 475 11.47 8.66 34.24
C ARG A 475 10.94 9.61 35.32
N LEU A 476 11.47 9.51 36.53
CA LEU A 476 11.23 10.44 37.64
C LEU A 476 11.84 11.82 37.37
N LYS A 477 11.39 12.86 38.10
CA LYS A 477 12.09 14.15 38.13
C LYS A 477 13.50 13.94 38.72
N PRO A 478 14.57 14.58 38.20
CA PRO A 478 15.95 14.27 38.62
C PRO A 478 16.22 14.43 40.12
N GLU A 479 15.62 15.43 40.76
CA GLU A 479 15.73 15.68 42.21
C GLU A 479 15.08 14.57 43.05
N VAL A 480 13.97 14.00 42.56
CA VAL A 480 13.26 12.89 43.20
C VAL A 480 13.98 11.58 42.95
N GLU A 481 14.46 11.36 41.72
CA GLU A 481 15.31 10.24 41.31
C GLU A 481 16.54 10.15 42.23
N GLN A 482 17.24 11.28 42.44
CA GLN A 482 18.41 11.33 43.31
C GLN A 482 18.08 11.03 44.78
N LYS A 483 17.09 11.72 45.37
CA LYS A 483 16.70 11.49 46.79
C LYS A 483 16.29 10.03 47.03
N GLN A 484 15.49 9.44 46.13
CA GLN A 484 15.06 8.05 46.26
C GLN A 484 16.21 7.06 46.05
N LEU A 485 17.13 7.33 45.12
CA LEU A 485 18.30 6.47 44.88
C LEU A 485 19.30 6.53 46.05
N GLU A 486 19.54 7.70 46.64
CA GLU A 486 20.37 7.86 47.85
C GLU A 486 19.75 7.19 49.07
N SER A 487 18.42 7.31 49.25
CA SER A 487 17.70 6.60 50.31
C SER A 487 17.79 5.08 50.12
N PHE A 488 17.53 4.58 48.90
CA PHE A 488 17.62 3.15 48.58
C PHE A 488 19.02 2.58 48.84
N LYS A 489 20.08 3.27 48.42
CA LYS A 489 21.47 2.86 48.69
C LYS A 489 21.75 2.72 50.19
N LYS A 490 21.31 3.68 51.01
CA LYS A 490 21.49 3.62 52.47
C LYS A 490 20.79 2.42 53.11
N HIS A 491 19.57 2.10 52.68
CA HIS A 491 18.86 0.91 53.18
C HIS A 491 19.54 -0.39 52.73
N MET A 492 20.04 -0.44 51.50
CA MET A 492 20.78 -1.59 50.98
C MET A 492 22.13 -1.80 51.68
N GLU A 493 22.83 -0.71 52.04
CA GLU A 493 24.07 -0.72 52.84
C GLU A 493 23.82 -1.07 54.33
N ALA A 494 22.62 -0.79 54.86
CA ALA A 494 22.22 -1.16 56.22
C ALA A 494 21.83 -2.65 56.38
N GLY A 495 21.71 -3.40 55.29
CA GLY A 495 21.40 -4.84 55.31
C GLY A 495 19.92 -5.19 55.52
N GLU A 496 19.02 -4.20 55.56
CA GLU A 496 17.58 -4.41 55.74
C GLU A 496 16.89 -4.71 54.40
N MET A 497 16.89 -6.00 53.99
CA MET A 497 15.96 -6.47 52.95
C MET A 497 14.54 -6.64 53.51
N SER A 498 13.91 -5.52 53.89
CA SER A 498 12.47 -5.44 54.08
C SER A 498 11.97 -4.14 53.48
N ILE A 499 11.47 -4.22 52.25
CA ILE A 499 10.58 -3.18 51.72
C ILE A 499 9.28 -3.36 52.50
N GLN A 500 9.15 -2.66 53.63
CA GLN A 500 7.90 -2.64 54.36
C GLN A 500 6.80 -2.12 53.43
N THR A 501 5.76 -2.92 53.25
CA THR A 501 4.48 -2.47 52.72
C THR A 501 3.83 -1.56 53.77
N GLY A 502 4.27 -0.31 53.80
CA GLY A 502 3.55 0.77 54.45
C GLY A 502 2.28 1.06 53.65
N GLU A 503 1.14 1.02 54.33
CA GLU A 503 -0.15 1.48 53.82
C GLU A 503 -0.12 3.00 53.56
N ASP A 504 -1.12 3.52 52.83
CA ASP A 504 -1.19 4.92 52.45
C ASP A 504 -1.22 5.88 53.66
N GLU A 505 -0.15 6.65 53.88
CA GLU A 505 -0.16 7.86 54.72
C GLU A 505 0.37 9.08 53.94
N ASN A 506 -0.59 9.87 53.44
CA ASN A 506 -0.56 11.31 53.16
C ASN A 506 0.62 11.91 52.36
N ASP A 507 0.45 11.97 51.03
CA ASP A 507 1.27 12.78 50.11
C ASP A 507 0.71 14.23 49.96
N GLU A 508 -0.02 14.76 50.95
CA GLU A 508 -0.56 16.14 50.96
C GLU A 508 0.33 17.19 51.70
N ASP A 509 1.29 16.75 52.52
CA ASP A 509 2.00 17.64 53.47
C ASP A 509 3.39 18.13 53.02
N LEU A 510 3.77 17.97 51.74
CA LEU A 510 5.09 18.40 51.22
C LEU A 510 5.10 19.46 50.10
N ASP A 511 3.95 20.05 49.76
CA ASP A 511 3.85 21.23 48.88
C ASP A 511 3.59 22.56 49.65
N SER A 512 3.49 22.50 50.99
CA SER A 512 3.03 23.60 51.85
C SER A 512 4.14 24.38 52.59
N ALA A 513 5.42 24.10 52.32
CA ALA A 513 6.56 24.61 53.12
C ALA A 513 7.62 25.43 52.34
N LEU A 514 7.27 25.98 51.16
CA LEU A 514 8.12 26.92 50.41
C LEU A 514 7.38 28.17 49.89
N ASP A 515 6.40 28.68 50.65
CA ASP A 515 6.13 30.12 50.61
C ASP A 515 5.68 30.64 51.98
N GLY A 516 6.34 31.68 52.51
CA GLY A 516 6.38 31.88 53.95
C GLY A 516 6.94 33.21 54.46
N LYS A 517 6.16 34.28 54.24
CA LYS A 517 6.24 35.61 54.88
C LYS A 517 7.33 36.54 54.31
N GLU A 518 7.12 37.86 54.30
CA GLU A 518 6.21 38.67 55.12
C GLU A 518 5.79 39.99 54.45
N LEU A 519 4.52 40.43 54.62
CA LEU A 519 4.19 41.76 55.20
C LEU A 519 2.66 42.06 55.25
N ASN A 520 2.15 42.11 56.48
CA ASN A 520 1.01 42.84 57.06
C ASN A 520 -0.21 43.29 56.22
N SER A 521 -1.36 42.79 56.69
CA SER A 521 -2.65 43.47 56.93
C SER A 521 -2.69 45.01 56.83
N ASP A 522 -3.75 45.55 56.20
CA ASP A 522 -4.91 45.98 57.00
C ASP A 522 -6.25 46.24 56.26
N MET A 523 -7.31 45.96 57.01
CA MET A 523 -8.70 46.45 57.03
C MET A 523 -9.32 47.32 55.89
N LYS A 524 -10.52 46.89 55.47
CA LYS A 524 -11.67 47.65 54.90
C LYS A 524 -11.63 49.20 55.03
N THR A 525 -11.94 49.94 53.95
CA THR A 525 -13.27 50.56 53.73
C THR A 525 -13.44 51.31 52.39
N SER A 526 -14.70 51.41 51.97
CA SER A 526 -15.28 52.13 50.82
C SER A 526 -14.81 53.59 50.60
N THR A 527 -14.82 54.06 49.33
CA THR A 527 -15.71 55.18 48.86
C THR A 527 -15.47 55.58 47.39
N THR A 528 -16.48 55.27 46.56
CA THR A 528 -17.15 56.11 45.54
C THR A 528 -16.41 57.19 44.74
N LEU A 529 -16.53 57.08 43.39
CA LEU A 529 -17.01 58.09 42.39
C LEU A 529 -16.22 57.90 41.06
N CYS A 530 -16.74 57.30 39.98
CA CYS A 530 -17.97 57.55 39.18
C CYS A 530 -17.68 58.34 37.89
N LEU A 531 -18.52 58.04 36.88
CA LEU A 531 -18.83 58.74 35.61
C LEU A 531 -18.16 58.19 34.34
N SER A 532 -18.88 57.95 33.23
CA SER A 532 -20.34 57.78 32.99
C SER A 532 -20.61 57.32 31.54
N GLU A 533 -21.85 56.87 31.28
CA GLU A 533 -22.55 56.74 29.97
C GLU A 533 -22.07 55.59 29.03
N ASP A 534 -22.90 54.60 28.61
CA ASP A 534 -24.30 54.54 28.10
C ASP A 534 -24.45 54.98 26.62
N LEU A 535 -25.32 54.45 25.74
CA LEU A 535 -26.18 53.23 25.69
C LEU A 535 -26.72 53.03 24.23
N SER A 536 -27.63 52.06 24.04
CA SER A 536 -28.52 51.75 22.89
C SER A 536 -28.03 50.59 21.98
N ASP A 537 -28.52 49.34 22.06
CA ASP A 537 -29.89 48.75 22.07
C ASP A 537 -30.73 48.98 20.81
N ALA A 538 -31.20 47.87 20.18
CA ALA A 538 -32.59 47.43 20.29
C ALA A 538 -32.92 46.11 19.54
N ASP A 539 -33.87 45.37 20.12
CA ASP A 539 -34.87 44.44 19.55
C ASP A 539 -34.52 43.02 19.00
N ALA A 540 -35.40 42.00 19.11
CA ALA A 540 -36.37 41.56 20.14
C ALA A 540 -37.19 40.33 19.66
N GLN A 541 -37.97 39.73 20.58
CA GLN A 541 -39.08 38.76 20.42
C GLN A 541 -38.69 37.28 20.15
N ASP A 542 -39.11 36.26 20.92
CA ASP A 542 -40.32 35.91 21.71
C ASP A 542 -41.31 34.98 20.96
N SER A 543 -41.54 33.78 21.52
CA SER A 543 -42.88 33.28 21.83
C SER A 543 -42.84 31.87 22.46
N SER A 544 -43.46 31.77 23.64
CA SER A 544 -43.72 30.50 24.35
C SER A 544 -44.89 29.69 23.75
N LEU A 545 -45.03 28.40 24.13
CA LEU A 545 -46.28 27.89 24.74
C LEU A 545 -46.13 26.51 25.40
N ARG A 546 -46.94 26.27 26.44
CA ARG A 546 -46.87 25.12 27.38
C ARG A 546 -47.92 24.03 27.09
N LYS A 547 -47.66 22.81 27.58
CA LYS A 547 -48.65 22.04 28.37
C LYS A 547 -47.98 21.18 29.44
N LYS A 548 -48.75 20.76 30.45
CA LYS A 548 -48.32 20.51 31.84
C LYS A 548 -48.77 19.11 32.35
N ILE A 549 -47.90 18.42 33.12
CA ILE A 549 -48.04 17.94 34.54
C ILE A 549 -49.23 16.99 34.86
N PRO A 550 -49.20 16.06 35.87
CA PRO A 550 -48.27 15.84 37.02
C PRO A 550 -47.71 14.38 37.11
N ASP A 551 -47.08 13.90 38.19
CA ASP A 551 -46.08 14.37 39.19
C ASP A 551 -45.99 13.24 40.27
N GLU A 552 -44.78 12.87 40.73
CA GLU A 552 -44.47 12.60 42.16
C GLU A 552 -42.94 12.52 42.36
N ASP A 553 -42.44 13.16 43.44
CA ASP A 553 -41.03 13.51 43.69
C ASP A 553 -40.18 12.37 44.33
N VAL A 554 -38.84 12.41 44.12
CA VAL A 554 -37.80 12.44 45.20
C VAL A 554 -36.54 13.19 44.70
N THR A 555 -35.89 13.89 45.64
CA THR A 555 -34.78 14.88 45.60
C THR A 555 -33.38 14.51 45.04
N GLU A 556 -32.87 15.40 44.17
CA GLU A 556 -31.66 16.27 44.33
C GLU A 556 -30.19 15.79 44.10
N VAL A 557 -29.39 16.73 43.53
CA VAL A 557 -27.91 16.88 43.44
C VAL A 557 -27.12 16.21 42.28
N SER A 558 -26.89 17.05 41.24
CA SER A 558 -25.65 17.32 40.49
C SER A 558 -24.67 16.20 40.09
N GLU A 559 -24.48 16.01 38.78
CA GLU A 559 -23.22 15.49 38.22
C GLU A 559 -22.85 16.10 36.84
N VAL A 560 -21.56 16.05 36.50
CA VAL A 560 -20.93 16.78 35.40
C VAL A 560 -21.17 16.08 34.06
N THR A 561 -21.66 16.80 33.06
CA THR A 561 -22.04 16.20 31.76
C THR A 561 -20.86 16.05 30.80
N GLU A 562 -20.51 14.81 30.49
CA GLU A 562 -19.68 14.45 29.34
C GLU A 562 -20.41 14.78 28.01
N ILE A 563 -19.66 15.08 26.95
CA ILE A 563 -20.23 15.25 25.60
C ILE A 563 -19.97 13.97 24.79
N THR A 564 -20.98 13.11 24.74
CA THR A 564 -21.05 11.95 23.84
C THR A 564 -22.15 12.14 22.81
N ASP A 565 -21.77 12.43 21.55
CA ASP A 565 -22.36 11.82 20.34
C ASP A 565 -21.83 12.48 19.05
N PRO A 566 -21.29 11.68 18.11
CA PRO A 566 -21.30 11.99 16.69
C PRO A 566 -22.29 11.08 15.96
N THR A 567 -23.28 11.66 15.30
CA THR A 567 -24.31 10.93 14.55
C THR A 567 -23.72 10.21 13.32
N ASP A 568 -24.20 8.98 13.10
CA ASP A 568 -23.72 8.05 12.08
C ASP A 568 -24.20 8.42 10.66
N VAL A 569 -23.28 8.39 9.70
CA VAL A 569 -23.57 8.34 8.26
C VAL A 569 -22.45 7.56 7.57
N SER A 570 -22.56 6.24 7.60
CA SER A 570 -21.68 5.30 6.90
C SER A 570 -22.40 4.63 5.73
N GLU A 571 -22.14 5.10 4.50
CA GLU A 571 -22.58 4.39 3.29
C GLU A 571 -21.74 3.13 3.04
N ALA A 572 -22.41 2.06 2.59
CA ALA A 572 -21.86 0.71 2.56
C ALA A 572 -20.95 0.42 1.36
N SER A 573 -19.91 -0.39 1.58
CA SER A 573 -19.52 -1.50 0.67
C SER A 573 -18.32 -2.30 1.21
N ASP A 574 -18.59 -3.30 2.06
CA ASP A 574 -17.68 -4.45 2.26
C ASP A 574 -18.44 -5.63 2.90
N LEU A 575 -19.14 -6.40 2.05
CA LEU A 575 -19.68 -7.73 2.40
C LEU A 575 -19.41 -8.70 1.25
N GLU A 576 -18.46 -9.61 1.45
CA GLU A 576 -18.63 -11.07 1.28
C GLU A 576 -17.27 -11.80 1.37
N ASN A 577 -16.91 -12.29 2.56
CA ASN A 577 -16.16 -13.54 2.71
C ASN A 577 -16.15 -14.05 4.17
N LYS A 578 -17.25 -14.68 4.60
CA LYS A 578 -17.25 -15.54 5.79
C LYS A 578 -17.45 -16.99 5.34
N LYS A 579 -16.46 -17.86 5.61
CA LYS A 579 -16.66 -19.32 5.47
C LYS A 579 -15.99 -20.11 6.59
N LYS A 580 -16.78 -20.33 7.65
CA LYS A 580 -16.80 -21.51 8.53
C LYS A 580 -15.46 -21.94 9.17
N GLY A 581 -15.15 -21.32 10.31
CA GLY A 581 -14.86 -22.10 11.52
C GLY A 581 -16.19 -22.56 12.16
N VAL A 582 -16.18 -23.67 12.91
CA VAL A 582 -17.34 -24.08 13.72
C VAL A 582 -17.10 -23.58 15.14
N GLU A 583 -17.68 -22.43 15.45
CA GLU A 583 -17.78 -21.88 16.80
C GLU A 583 -19.27 -21.74 17.15
N THR A 584 -19.62 -22.07 18.38
CA THR A 584 -20.99 -22.04 18.90
C THR A 584 -21.47 -20.60 19.05
N ALA A 585 -22.74 -20.33 18.72
CA ALA A 585 -23.27 -18.96 18.71
C ALA A 585 -23.26 -18.29 20.10
N GLU A 586 -23.21 -19.08 21.17
CA GLU A 586 -23.18 -18.62 22.56
C GLU A 586 -21.78 -18.07 22.96
N ASP A 587 -20.69 -18.56 22.37
CA ASP A 587 -19.33 -18.09 22.68
C ASP A 587 -19.04 -16.69 22.11
N ALA A 588 -19.57 -16.39 20.92
CA ALA A 588 -19.36 -15.12 20.24
C ALA A 588 -20.02 -13.94 20.97
N ASP A 589 -21.13 -14.17 21.67
CA ASP A 589 -21.87 -13.18 22.45
C ASP A 589 -21.12 -12.89 23.78
N ALA A 590 -20.54 -13.94 24.39
CA ALA A 590 -19.66 -13.80 25.55
C ALA A 590 -18.34 -13.07 25.23
N GLU A 591 -17.69 -13.37 24.09
CA GLU A 591 -16.49 -12.65 23.61
C GLU A 591 -16.80 -11.15 23.43
N GLN A 592 -17.96 -10.81 22.87
CA GLN A 592 -18.38 -9.42 22.66
C GLN A 592 -18.67 -8.67 23.96
N GLN A 593 -19.30 -9.32 24.96
CA GLN A 593 -19.51 -8.73 26.29
C GLN A 593 -18.18 -8.52 27.06
N LEU A 594 -17.21 -9.42 26.87
CA LEU A 594 -15.87 -9.28 27.45
C LEU A 594 -15.06 -8.15 26.78
N ILE A 595 -15.14 -8.02 25.45
CA ILE A 595 -14.53 -6.89 24.72
C ILE A 595 -15.18 -5.56 25.13
N ALA A 596 -16.50 -5.53 25.34
CA ALA A 596 -17.21 -4.32 25.78
C ALA A 596 -16.91 -3.92 27.24
N SER A 597 -16.52 -4.87 28.09
CA SER A 597 -16.13 -4.60 29.49
C SER A 597 -14.63 -4.36 29.70
N TYR A 598 -13.82 -4.53 28.65
CA TYR A 598 -12.39 -4.24 28.70
C TYR A 598 -12.09 -2.75 28.89
N LYS A 599 -11.48 -2.41 30.02
CA LYS A 599 -10.90 -1.08 30.27
C LYS A 599 -9.39 -1.15 30.17
N TYR A 600 -8.82 -0.37 29.26
CA TYR A 600 -7.37 -0.16 29.16
C TYR A 600 -6.86 0.50 30.44
N GLU A 601 -5.88 -0.12 31.08
CA GLU A 601 -5.16 0.46 32.22
C GLU A 601 -3.88 1.14 31.71
N GLY A 602 -3.65 2.39 32.11
CA GLY A 602 -2.42 3.08 31.75
C GLY A 602 -1.24 2.62 32.60
N ALA A 603 -0.05 2.58 32.00
CA ALA A 603 1.20 2.26 32.72
C ALA A 603 1.37 3.09 34.01
N THR A 604 1.97 2.49 35.04
CA THR A 604 2.15 3.09 36.38
C THR A 604 2.91 4.41 36.34
N THR A 605 2.61 5.34 37.24
CA THR A 605 3.41 6.57 37.48
C THR A 605 4.46 6.37 38.56
N ASN A 606 4.36 5.30 39.36
CA ASN A 606 5.21 5.05 40.51
C ASN A 606 6.44 4.21 40.10
N ILE A 607 7.49 4.90 39.62
CA ILE A 607 8.67 4.25 39.04
C ILE A 607 9.77 4.01 40.08
N HIS A 608 10.41 2.84 40.04
CA HIS A 608 11.58 2.54 40.87
C HIS A 608 12.82 3.34 40.42
N PRO A 609 13.59 3.99 41.33
CA PRO A 609 14.66 4.92 40.96
C PRO A 609 15.77 4.29 40.10
N ILE A 610 16.09 3.01 40.30
CA ILE A 610 17.09 2.30 39.47
C ILE A 610 16.60 2.13 38.02
N LEU A 611 15.32 1.79 37.82
CA LEU A 611 14.73 1.64 36.49
C LEU A 611 14.58 3.01 35.79
N SER A 612 14.31 4.06 36.55
CA SER A 612 14.30 5.45 36.09
C SER A 612 15.67 5.89 35.57
N ALA A 613 16.74 5.61 36.33
CA ALA A 613 18.10 6.03 36.01
C ALA A 613 18.67 5.40 34.71
N MET A 614 18.08 4.31 34.22
CA MET A 614 18.45 3.68 32.93
C MET A 614 17.92 4.44 31.71
N VAL A 615 16.95 5.35 31.87
CA VAL A 615 16.29 6.05 30.76
C VAL A 615 17.07 7.31 30.38
N ASN A 616 17.54 7.37 29.13
CA ASN A 616 18.32 8.48 28.59
C ASN A 616 17.73 9.05 27.28
N TYR A 617 18.21 8.60 26.11
CA TYR A 617 17.91 9.20 24.80
C TYR A 617 16.50 8.88 24.25
N ALA A 618 15.73 8.04 24.94
CA ALA A 618 14.39 7.62 24.55
C ALA A 618 13.37 7.86 25.67
N GLN A 619 13.38 9.06 26.28
CA GLN A 619 12.54 9.39 27.43
C GLN A 619 11.10 9.72 27.00
N PRO A 620 10.09 8.88 27.34
CA PRO A 620 8.70 9.12 26.98
C PRO A 620 8.09 10.23 27.84
N VAL A 621 7.50 11.24 27.21
CA VAL A 621 6.79 12.34 27.89
C VAL A 621 5.37 12.49 27.35
N LYS A 622 4.44 12.92 28.22
CA LYS A 622 3.08 13.30 27.82
C LYS A 622 3.19 14.50 26.88
N PHE A 623 2.67 14.35 25.66
CA PHE A 623 2.67 15.41 24.66
C PHE A 623 1.74 16.55 25.09
N GLN A 624 2.21 17.79 24.96
CA GLN A 624 1.50 19.02 25.39
C GLN A 624 1.18 19.97 24.22
N GLY A 625 1.58 19.62 22.99
CA GLY A 625 1.50 20.48 21.81
C GLY A 625 2.85 20.62 21.11
N PHE A 626 2.83 20.92 19.80
CA PHE A 626 4.05 21.09 19.01
C PHE A 626 4.85 22.33 19.43
N GLU A 627 4.16 23.44 19.71
CA GLU A 627 4.76 24.70 20.20
C GLU A 627 5.55 24.47 21.50
N VAL A 628 4.93 23.86 22.51
CA VAL A 628 5.58 23.55 23.80
C VAL A 628 6.79 22.61 23.65
N ALA A 629 6.75 21.69 22.68
CA ALA A 629 7.87 20.80 22.39
C ALA A 629 9.03 21.53 21.69
N GLU A 630 8.71 22.48 20.82
CA GLU A 630 9.67 23.36 20.13
C GLU A 630 10.32 24.36 21.09
N GLU A 631 9.55 25.05 21.93
CA GLU A 631 10.04 25.98 22.95
C GLU A 631 11.00 25.33 23.94
N ARG A 632 10.69 24.11 24.40
CA ARG A 632 11.56 23.37 25.33
C ARG A 632 12.81 22.83 24.64
N ASN A 633 12.74 22.49 23.35
CA ASN A 633 13.85 22.01 22.53
C ASN A 633 14.65 20.85 23.16
N ILE A 634 13.98 19.85 23.76
CA ILE A 634 14.63 18.72 24.44
C ILE A 634 14.59 17.47 23.56
N HIS A 635 15.67 17.15 22.84
CA HIS A 635 15.64 16.14 21.75
C HIS A 635 15.52 14.69 22.28
N HIS A 636 15.97 14.42 23.51
CA HIS A 636 15.83 13.13 24.17
C HIS A 636 14.40 12.83 24.68
N ASN A 637 13.52 13.84 24.70
CA ASN A 637 12.10 13.62 24.95
C ASN A 637 11.41 13.11 23.68
N MET A 638 10.65 12.03 23.83
CA MET A 638 9.88 11.39 22.76
C MET A 638 8.42 11.23 23.19
N SER A 639 7.50 11.18 22.24
CA SER A 639 6.07 10.95 22.52
C SER A 639 5.53 9.75 21.74
N SER A 640 4.63 9.01 22.38
CA SER A 640 3.91 7.88 21.78
C SER A 640 2.46 8.25 21.55
N PHE A 641 1.95 8.00 20.35
CA PHE A 641 0.59 8.35 19.92
C PHE A 641 -0.11 7.09 19.38
N ASN A 642 -1.37 6.86 19.77
CA ASN A 642 -2.20 5.88 19.09
C ASN A 642 -2.54 6.36 17.66
N GLU A 643 -2.91 5.45 16.75
CA GLU A 643 -3.16 5.78 15.35
C GLU A 643 -4.21 6.90 15.16
N SER A 644 -5.26 6.93 15.99
CA SER A 644 -6.34 7.93 15.89
C SER A 644 -5.85 9.34 16.24
N VAL A 645 -5.06 9.47 17.31
CA VAL A 645 -4.46 10.75 17.74
C VAL A 645 -3.40 11.21 16.73
N GLY A 646 -2.59 10.28 16.22
CA GLY A 646 -1.61 10.56 15.17
C GLY A 646 -2.28 11.06 13.87
N LEU A 647 -3.38 10.44 13.46
CA LEU A 647 -4.19 10.90 12.32
C LEU A 647 -4.84 12.26 12.60
N GLY A 648 -5.26 12.53 13.83
CA GLY A 648 -5.74 13.85 14.27
C GLY A 648 -4.70 14.95 14.04
N TYR A 649 -3.50 14.78 14.59
CA TYR A 649 -2.40 15.74 14.37
C TYR A 649 -1.97 15.84 12.91
N LEU A 650 -1.97 14.73 12.16
CA LEU A 650 -1.67 14.78 10.72
C LEU A 650 -2.74 15.55 9.94
N LYS A 651 -4.00 15.55 10.37
CA LYS A 651 -5.10 16.32 9.74
C LYS A 651 -5.03 17.82 10.07
N THR A 652 -4.61 18.20 11.28
CA THR A 652 -4.66 19.61 11.73
C THR A 652 -3.32 20.33 11.70
N ASN A 653 -2.20 19.61 11.84
CA ASN A 653 -0.87 20.14 12.11
C ASN A 653 0.24 19.32 11.42
N ALA A 654 0.05 19.02 10.13
CA ALA A 654 0.93 18.13 9.36
C ALA A 654 2.39 18.64 9.30
N ILE A 655 2.57 19.95 9.11
CA ILE A 655 3.89 20.59 8.93
C ILE A 655 4.64 20.63 10.26
N GLU A 656 3.93 20.97 11.34
CA GLU A 656 4.45 20.98 12.71
C GLU A 656 4.87 19.57 13.15
N PHE A 657 4.12 18.53 12.75
CA PHE A 657 4.48 17.14 13.04
C PHE A 657 5.75 16.71 12.30
N VAL A 658 5.92 17.10 11.03
CA VAL A 658 7.19 16.91 10.29
C VAL A 658 8.34 17.64 10.98
N ASN A 659 8.13 18.89 11.42
CA ASN A 659 9.17 19.69 12.08
C ASN A 659 9.56 19.12 13.46
N TYR A 660 8.61 18.63 14.25
CA TYR A 660 8.87 17.88 15.48
C TYR A 660 9.77 16.67 15.22
N ASN A 661 9.42 15.89 14.19
CA ASN A 661 10.13 14.66 13.81
C ASN A 661 11.54 14.88 13.20
N LYS A 662 12.02 16.12 13.06
CA LYS A 662 13.43 16.43 12.75
C LYS A 662 14.31 16.36 14.00
N ARG A 663 13.77 16.75 15.15
CA ARG A 663 14.50 16.90 16.43
C ARG A 663 14.24 15.76 17.40
N GLN A 664 12.98 15.37 17.51
CA GLN A 664 12.48 14.41 18.50
C GLN A 664 11.97 13.15 17.82
N MET A 665 11.89 12.05 18.60
CA MET A 665 11.29 10.80 18.13
C MET A 665 9.79 10.75 18.44
N SER A 666 9.00 10.26 17.49
CA SER A 666 7.62 9.82 17.71
C SER A 666 7.47 8.32 17.52
N ARG A 667 6.66 7.71 18.37
CA ARG A 667 6.15 6.35 18.18
C ARG A 667 4.67 6.40 17.84
N ILE A 668 4.27 5.70 16.78
CA ILE A 668 2.86 5.46 16.45
C ILE A 668 2.53 4.00 16.74
N TYR A 669 1.36 3.71 17.29
CA TYR A 669 0.92 2.34 17.56
C TYR A 669 -0.57 2.13 17.23
N PRO A 670 -0.99 0.88 16.94
CA PRO A 670 -2.37 0.58 16.55
C PRO A 670 -3.37 0.91 17.67
N LYS A 671 -4.61 1.24 17.31
CA LYS A 671 -5.69 1.42 18.31
C LYS A 671 -6.16 0.07 18.87
N GLY A 672 -6.56 0.04 20.14
CA GLY A 672 -7.07 -1.17 20.82
C GLY A 672 -8.30 -1.82 20.16
N GLY A 673 -9.07 -1.08 19.37
CA GLY A 673 -10.17 -1.63 18.57
C GLY A 673 -9.75 -2.61 17.45
N ARG A 674 -8.45 -2.83 17.24
CA ARG A 674 -7.90 -3.84 16.31
C ARG A 674 -7.65 -5.16 17.04
N VAL A 675 -8.72 -5.73 17.59
CA VAL A 675 -8.68 -6.97 18.38
C VAL A 675 -8.15 -8.18 17.58
N ASP A 676 -8.29 -8.11 16.26
CA ASP A 676 -7.79 -9.07 15.27
C ASP A 676 -6.29 -8.95 14.99
N SER A 677 -5.59 -7.99 15.62
CA SER A 677 -4.20 -7.64 15.35
C SER A 677 -3.93 -7.11 13.93
N SER A 678 -4.93 -6.57 13.23
CA SER A 678 -4.74 -5.88 11.96
C SER A 678 -3.79 -4.67 12.07
N ASN A 679 -3.18 -4.25 10.95
CA ASN A 679 -2.35 -3.06 10.90
C ASN A 679 -3.05 -1.86 10.24
N TYR A 680 -2.58 -0.66 10.61
CA TYR A 680 -2.82 0.57 9.84
C TYR A 680 -1.77 0.69 8.71
N MET A 681 -1.95 1.65 7.81
CA MET A 681 -1.01 1.90 6.71
C MET A 681 0.21 2.69 7.21
N PRO A 682 1.42 2.10 7.33
CA PRO A 682 2.57 2.77 7.96
C PRO A 682 3.07 3.99 7.16
N GLN A 683 2.90 3.96 5.83
CA GLN A 683 3.31 5.03 4.93
C GLN A 683 2.71 6.39 5.30
N ILE A 684 1.49 6.42 5.86
CA ILE A 684 0.82 7.65 6.32
C ILE A 684 1.69 8.40 7.35
N PHE A 685 2.31 7.66 8.27
CA PHE A 685 3.13 8.23 9.34
C PHE A 685 4.59 8.40 8.94
N TRP A 686 5.12 7.58 8.02
CA TRP A 686 6.41 7.86 7.38
C TRP A 686 6.38 9.18 6.59
N ASN A 687 5.25 9.54 5.95
CA ASN A 687 5.06 10.85 5.31
C ASN A 687 5.16 12.02 6.31
N ALA A 688 4.74 11.82 7.56
CA ALA A 688 4.91 12.79 8.65
C ALA A 688 6.31 12.76 9.29
N GLY A 689 7.20 11.86 8.85
CA GLY A 689 8.51 11.65 9.43
C GLY A 689 8.53 10.85 10.73
N CYS A 690 7.44 10.18 11.13
CA CYS A 690 7.44 9.39 12.36
C CYS A 690 8.46 8.24 12.27
N GLN A 691 9.32 8.11 13.27
CA GLN A 691 10.44 7.15 13.25
C GLN A 691 9.98 5.75 13.62
N MET A 692 9.29 5.61 14.75
CA MET A 692 8.89 4.31 15.32
C MET A 692 7.43 4.01 14.99
N VAL A 693 7.16 3.66 13.73
CA VAL A 693 5.82 3.30 13.26
C VAL A 693 5.56 1.82 13.60
N SER A 694 5.06 1.56 14.82
CA SER A 694 4.91 0.22 15.38
C SER A 694 3.73 -0.54 14.78
N LEU A 695 3.99 -1.77 14.32
CA LEU A 695 3.00 -2.68 13.71
C LEU A 695 2.91 -4.02 14.45
N ASN A 696 1.78 -4.72 14.29
CA ASN A 696 1.54 -6.09 14.76
C ASN A 696 2.25 -7.08 13.81
N PHE A 697 3.41 -7.60 14.22
CA PHE A 697 4.30 -8.44 13.38
C PHE A 697 3.74 -9.84 13.08
N GLN A 698 2.79 -10.31 13.90
CA GLN A 698 2.10 -11.58 13.71
C GLN A 698 1.10 -11.58 12.54
N THR A 699 0.70 -10.40 12.04
CA THR A 699 -0.30 -10.26 10.98
C THR A 699 0.40 -9.86 9.68
N PRO A 700 0.60 -10.77 8.70
CA PRO A 700 1.35 -10.50 7.47
C PRO A 700 0.50 -9.77 6.40
N ASP A 701 -0.30 -8.81 6.85
CA ASP A 701 -1.15 -7.97 5.99
C ASP A 701 -0.32 -6.98 5.16
N LEU A 702 -1.01 -6.15 4.37
CA LEU A 702 -0.35 -5.16 3.52
C LEU A 702 0.53 -4.16 4.30
N GLY A 703 0.17 -3.80 5.54
CA GLY A 703 0.98 -2.92 6.35
C GLY A 703 2.32 -3.58 6.70
N MET A 704 2.27 -4.85 7.09
CA MET A 704 3.45 -5.66 7.38
C MET A 704 4.30 -5.95 6.14
N GLN A 705 3.66 -6.31 5.02
CA GLN A 705 4.34 -6.52 3.73
C GLN A 705 5.17 -5.27 3.37
N LEU A 706 4.56 -4.08 3.41
CA LEU A 706 5.24 -2.81 3.13
C LEU A 706 6.41 -2.55 4.10
N ASN A 707 6.24 -2.84 5.39
CA ASN A 707 7.30 -2.70 6.39
C ASN A 707 8.50 -3.61 6.08
N GLN A 708 8.27 -4.91 5.93
CA GLN A 708 9.33 -5.89 5.67
C GLN A 708 10.02 -5.65 4.31
N GLY A 709 9.26 -5.26 3.29
CA GLY A 709 9.81 -4.91 1.97
C GLY A 709 10.63 -3.62 1.97
N LYS A 710 10.25 -2.61 2.76
CA LYS A 710 11.02 -1.34 2.86
C LYS A 710 12.31 -1.53 3.67
N PHE A 711 12.24 -2.24 4.80
CA PHE A 711 13.39 -2.54 5.67
C PHE A 711 14.28 -3.70 5.21
N GLU A 712 14.04 -4.27 4.01
CA GLU A 712 14.98 -5.20 3.34
C GLU A 712 16.27 -4.49 2.88
N TYR A 713 16.16 -3.20 2.54
CA TYR A 713 17.24 -2.38 2.01
C TYR A 713 18.16 -1.86 3.13
N ASN A 714 19.30 -1.27 2.76
CA ASN A 714 20.33 -0.79 3.69
C ASN A 714 20.89 -1.90 4.61
N GLY A 715 21.20 -3.07 4.04
CA GLY A 715 21.77 -4.19 4.80
C GLY A 715 20.77 -4.92 5.70
N ALA A 716 19.46 -4.75 5.49
CA ALA A 716 18.39 -5.20 6.38
C ALA A 716 18.57 -4.73 7.85
N CYS A 717 19.24 -3.59 8.06
CA CYS A 717 19.76 -3.21 9.37
C CYS A 717 18.69 -2.62 10.32
N GLY A 718 17.44 -2.50 9.86
CA GLY A 718 16.30 -1.95 10.61
C GLY A 718 16.23 -0.42 10.68
N TYR A 719 17.19 0.28 10.07
CA TYR A 719 17.26 1.74 9.98
C TYR A 719 17.30 2.20 8.52
N LEU A 720 16.49 3.20 8.18
CA LEU A 720 16.50 3.86 6.87
C LEU A 720 16.56 5.37 7.05
N LEU A 721 17.55 6.03 6.46
CA LEU A 721 17.72 7.47 6.51
C LEU A 721 16.55 8.17 5.81
N LYS A 722 15.97 9.19 6.45
CA LYS A 722 14.88 9.99 5.86
C LYS A 722 15.40 10.89 4.73
N PRO A 723 14.55 11.25 3.74
CA PRO A 723 14.87 12.28 2.76
C PRO A 723 15.26 13.64 3.39
N ASP A 724 16.13 14.39 2.72
CA ASP A 724 16.78 15.60 3.24
C ASP A 724 15.83 16.67 3.81
N PHE A 725 14.72 16.96 3.12
CA PHE A 725 13.72 17.94 3.54
C PHE A 725 12.96 17.52 4.81
N MET A 726 12.97 16.22 5.17
CA MET A 726 12.42 15.69 6.42
C MET A 726 13.43 15.69 7.58
N ARG A 727 14.66 16.17 7.35
CA ARG A 727 15.76 16.25 8.33
C ARG A 727 16.20 17.69 8.56
N ARG A 728 16.29 18.47 7.47
CA ARG A 728 16.76 19.87 7.47
C ARG A 728 15.80 20.82 8.19
N SER A 729 16.34 21.62 9.11
CA SER A 729 15.60 22.65 9.85
C SER A 729 15.24 23.86 8.98
N ASP A 730 16.02 24.17 7.94
CA ASP A 730 15.81 25.31 7.03
C ASP A 730 14.77 25.07 5.93
N ARG A 731 14.20 23.86 5.85
CA ARG A 731 13.21 23.46 4.84
C ARG A 731 11.87 23.14 5.49
N MET A 732 10.78 23.76 5.04
CA MET A 732 9.42 23.29 5.37
C MET A 732 8.96 22.24 4.35
N PHE A 733 8.15 21.29 4.81
CA PHE A 733 7.57 20.25 3.98
C PHE A 733 6.13 19.97 4.43
N ASP A 734 5.20 20.03 3.48
CA ASP A 734 3.81 19.63 3.67
C ASP A 734 3.59 18.25 3.01
N PRO A 735 3.27 17.20 3.78
CA PRO A 735 3.04 15.85 3.23
C PRO A 735 1.79 15.74 2.36
N PHE A 736 0.92 16.77 2.32
CA PHE A 736 -0.26 16.83 1.45
C PHE A 736 -0.06 17.72 0.21
N SER A 737 1.15 18.25 -0.03
CA SER A 737 1.43 19.08 -1.20
C SER A 737 1.21 18.34 -2.52
N GLU A 738 0.20 18.78 -3.29
CA GLU A 738 0.00 18.32 -4.68
C GLU A 738 1.04 18.89 -5.66
N THR A 739 1.87 19.85 -5.24
CA THR A 739 2.94 20.45 -6.06
C THR A 739 4.30 19.82 -5.78
N PRO A 740 5.19 19.68 -6.78
CA PRO A 740 6.57 19.28 -6.55
C PRO A 740 7.25 20.14 -5.49
N VAL A 741 7.90 19.49 -4.52
CA VAL A 741 8.64 20.18 -3.45
C VAL A 741 9.85 20.88 -4.06
N ASP A 742 10.12 22.13 -3.66
CA ASP A 742 11.30 22.85 -4.12
C ASP A 742 12.59 22.07 -3.81
N GLY A 743 13.42 21.88 -4.84
CA GLY A 743 14.64 21.05 -4.78
C GLY A 743 14.43 19.55 -5.00
N VAL A 744 13.20 19.04 -5.12
CA VAL A 744 12.93 17.62 -5.41
C VAL A 744 12.53 17.42 -6.87
N ILE A 745 13.16 16.45 -7.53
CA ILE A 745 12.86 16.10 -8.93
C ILE A 745 11.71 15.08 -8.94
N ALA A 746 10.49 15.56 -9.20
CA ALA A 746 9.33 14.70 -9.42
C ALA A 746 9.55 13.75 -10.63
N ALA A 747 8.96 12.56 -10.57
CA ALA A 747 9.14 11.52 -11.57
C ALA A 747 7.82 11.09 -12.25
N THR A 748 7.96 10.49 -13.42
CA THR A 748 6.93 9.68 -14.07
C THR A 748 7.43 8.24 -14.08
N CYS A 749 6.60 7.31 -13.59
CA CYS A 749 6.85 5.87 -13.67
C CYS A 749 5.76 5.21 -14.51
N SER A 750 6.11 4.25 -15.36
CA SER A 750 5.11 3.35 -15.96
C SER A 750 5.59 1.91 -16.01
N VAL A 751 4.68 0.98 -15.70
CA VAL A 751 4.96 -0.45 -15.61
C VAL A 751 4.07 -1.20 -16.61
N GLN A 752 4.68 -1.87 -17.57
CA GLN A 752 3.98 -2.76 -18.50
C GLN A 752 4.23 -4.21 -18.11
N VAL A 753 3.18 -4.95 -17.73
CA VAL A 753 3.28 -6.37 -17.34
C VAL A 753 3.04 -7.25 -18.56
N PHE A 754 4.05 -8.05 -18.94
CA PHE A 754 3.96 -8.95 -20.09
C PHE A 754 3.49 -10.34 -19.69
N SER A 755 4.16 -10.96 -18.71
CA SER A 755 3.98 -12.38 -18.41
C SER A 755 4.35 -12.72 -16.96
N GLY A 756 3.91 -13.87 -16.50
CA GLY A 756 4.41 -14.53 -15.29
C GLY A 756 5.07 -15.87 -15.61
N GLN A 757 5.92 -16.36 -14.71
CA GLN A 757 6.56 -17.66 -14.79
C GLN A 757 6.42 -18.40 -13.45
N PHE A 758 6.05 -19.68 -13.52
CA PHE A 758 5.96 -20.62 -12.39
C PHE A 758 5.20 -20.09 -11.17
N LEU A 759 4.12 -19.34 -11.39
CA LEU A 759 3.32 -18.72 -10.33
C LEU A 759 2.62 -19.76 -9.44
N SER A 760 2.29 -20.94 -9.97
CA SER A 760 1.67 -22.02 -9.19
C SER A 760 1.97 -23.40 -9.74
N ASP A 761 1.97 -24.42 -8.88
CA ASP A 761 1.96 -25.84 -9.27
C ASP A 761 0.55 -26.36 -9.62
N LYS A 762 -0.49 -25.54 -9.37
CA LYS A 762 -1.90 -25.83 -9.67
C LYS A 762 -2.38 -25.13 -10.95
N LYS A 763 -3.41 -25.71 -11.57
CA LYS A 763 -4.16 -25.08 -12.67
C LYS A 763 -5.18 -24.10 -12.10
N ILE A 764 -4.74 -22.86 -11.92
CA ILE A 764 -5.55 -21.74 -11.40
C ILE A 764 -5.54 -20.57 -12.40
N GLY A 765 -6.50 -19.67 -12.27
CA GLY A 765 -6.40 -18.33 -12.83
C GLY A 765 -5.42 -17.46 -12.06
N THR A 766 -4.78 -16.50 -12.74
CA THR A 766 -3.89 -15.51 -12.10
C THR A 766 -4.06 -14.11 -12.68
N TYR A 767 -3.82 -13.07 -11.88
CA TYR A 767 -3.68 -11.68 -12.33
C TYR A 767 -2.61 -10.94 -11.52
N VAL A 768 -2.15 -9.79 -12.03
CA VAL A 768 -1.12 -8.97 -11.40
C VAL A 768 -1.70 -7.59 -11.07
N GLU A 769 -1.53 -7.13 -9.83
CA GLU A 769 -1.78 -5.76 -9.39
C GLU A 769 -0.44 -5.00 -9.30
N VAL A 770 -0.47 -3.71 -9.65
CA VAL A 770 0.69 -2.82 -9.56
C VAL A 770 0.28 -1.54 -8.82
N ASP A 771 0.57 -1.50 -7.52
CA ASP A 771 0.26 -0.37 -6.64
C ASP A 771 1.49 0.53 -6.45
N MET A 772 1.26 1.80 -6.10
CA MET A 772 2.29 2.71 -5.60
C MET A 772 1.86 3.30 -4.25
N TYR A 773 2.80 3.41 -3.32
CA TYR A 773 2.60 3.99 -1.99
C TYR A 773 3.66 5.05 -1.74
N GLY A 774 3.26 6.23 -1.28
CA GLY A 774 4.16 7.34 -1.02
C GLY A 774 3.39 8.46 -0.31
N LEU A 775 3.54 9.70 -0.77
CA LEU A 775 2.61 10.76 -0.39
C LEU A 775 1.17 10.43 -0.80
N PRO A 776 0.14 11.07 -0.21
CA PRO A 776 -1.25 10.85 -0.59
C PRO A 776 -1.51 11.07 -2.09
N THR A 777 -0.87 12.08 -2.70
CA THR A 777 -0.93 12.38 -4.14
C THR A 777 -0.23 11.33 -5.01
N ASP A 778 0.78 10.65 -4.47
CA ASP A 778 1.58 9.63 -5.19
C ASP A 778 0.99 8.22 -5.05
N THR A 779 0.06 8.04 -4.11
CA THR A 779 -0.47 6.73 -3.72
C THR A 779 -1.63 6.32 -4.64
N ILE A 780 -1.42 5.31 -5.47
CA ILE A 780 -2.42 4.71 -6.35
C ILE A 780 -2.53 3.22 -6.00
N ARG A 781 -3.75 2.76 -5.67
CA ARG A 781 -4.00 1.41 -5.15
C ARG A 781 -5.23 0.78 -5.80
N LYS A 782 -5.18 -0.52 -6.12
CA LYS A 782 -6.28 -1.30 -6.74
C LYS A 782 -6.82 -0.77 -8.09
N GLU A 783 -6.25 0.30 -8.64
CA GLU A 783 -6.64 0.84 -9.96
C GLU A 783 -5.97 0.07 -11.11
N PHE A 784 -4.68 -0.24 -10.97
CA PHE A 784 -3.87 -0.90 -11.99
C PHE A 784 -3.75 -2.39 -11.73
N ARG A 785 -4.57 -3.16 -12.46
CA ARG A 785 -4.54 -4.62 -12.47
C ARG A 785 -4.65 -5.18 -13.89
N THR A 786 -3.99 -6.29 -14.16
CA THR A 786 -4.12 -6.99 -15.45
C THR A 786 -5.47 -7.72 -15.55
N ARG A 787 -5.85 -8.11 -16.76
CA ARG A 787 -6.83 -9.20 -16.93
C ARG A 787 -6.34 -10.49 -16.27
N MET A 788 -7.30 -11.31 -15.85
CA MET A 788 -7.07 -12.63 -15.30
C MET A 788 -6.86 -13.65 -16.42
N VAL A 789 -5.77 -14.42 -16.35
CA VAL A 789 -5.44 -15.50 -17.27
C VAL A 789 -5.83 -16.83 -16.61
N MET A 790 -6.91 -17.45 -17.08
CA MET A 790 -7.47 -18.67 -16.48
C MET A 790 -6.66 -19.94 -16.82
N ASN A 791 -6.62 -20.88 -15.87
CA ASN A 791 -6.08 -22.23 -16.04
C ASN A 791 -4.60 -22.31 -16.49
N ASN A 792 -3.80 -21.27 -16.22
CA ASN A 792 -2.37 -21.25 -16.52
C ASN A 792 -1.59 -20.60 -15.37
N GLY A 793 -1.12 -21.43 -14.43
CA GLY A 793 -0.20 -21.04 -13.37
C GLY A 793 1.29 -21.14 -13.77
N LEU A 794 1.61 -21.65 -14.97
CA LEU A 794 2.99 -21.93 -15.39
C LEU A 794 3.63 -20.78 -16.15
N ASN A 795 2.92 -20.25 -17.16
CA ASN A 795 3.40 -19.15 -17.99
C ASN A 795 2.25 -18.28 -18.54
N PRO A 796 1.44 -17.66 -17.67
CA PRO A 796 0.41 -16.73 -18.12
C PRO A 796 1.04 -15.53 -18.83
N TYR A 797 0.44 -15.13 -19.95
CA TYR A 797 0.81 -13.98 -20.75
C TYR A 797 -0.34 -12.97 -20.68
N TYR A 798 -0.05 -11.80 -20.11
CA TYR A 798 -1.02 -10.73 -19.83
C TYR A 798 -1.00 -9.67 -20.94
N ASN A 799 0.21 -9.22 -21.31
CA ASN A 799 0.50 -8.17 -22.31
C ASN A 799 -0.51 -7.02 -22.34
N GLU A 800 -0.67 -6.36 -21.19
CA GLU A 800 -1.56 -5.20 -21.05
C GLU A 800 -0.87 -3.89 -21.50
N GLU A 801 -1.66 -2.82 -21.60
CA GLU A 801 -1.12 -1.47 -21.76
C GLU A 801 -0.30 -1.05 -20.51
N PRO A 802 0.72 -0.19 -20.64
CA PRO A 802 1.49 0.28 -19.50
C PRO A 802 0.62 1.01 -18.47
N PHE A 803 0.71 0.61 -17.20
CA PHE A 803 0.14 1.34 -16.07
C PHE A 803 0.99 2.59 -15.82
N VAL A 804 0.39 3.80 -15.80
CA VAL A 804 1.16 5.06 -15.80
C VAL A 804 0.91 5.91 -14.54
N PHE A 805 1.90 5.92 -13.66
CA PHE A 805 2.04 6.84 -12.53
C PHE A 805 2.63 8.16 -13.05
N ARG A 806 1.75 9.02 -13.59
CA ARG A 806 2.15 10.21 -14.38
C ARG A 806 3.01 11.21 -13.60
N LYS A 807 2.69 11.42 -12.33
CA LYS A 807 3.23 12.48 -11.48
C LYS A 807 3.45 11.89 -10.10
N VAL A 808 4.70 11.55 -9.80
CA VAL A 808 5.19 11.14 -8.49
C VAL A 808 5.96 12.34 -7.92
N ILE A 809 5.36 13.03 -6.96
CA ILE A 809 5.90 14.21 -6.28
C ILE A 809 7.19 13.89 -5.55
N LEU A 810 7.24 12.74 -4.84
CA LEU A 810 8.32 12.41 -3.92
C LEU A 810 8.88 11.00 -4.14
N PRO A 811 9.67 10.78 -5.21
CA PRO A 811 10.17 9.45 -5.56
C PRO A 811 10.96 8.76 -4.44
N ASP A 812 11.76 9.50 -3.68
CA ASP A 812 12.62 8.95 -2.60
C ASP A 812 11.83 8.27 -1.47
N LEU A 813 10.59 8.71 -1.24
CA LEU A 813 9.73 8.16 -0.21
C LEU A 813 8.80 7.05 -0.75
N ALA A 814 8.58 7.05 -2.08
CA ALA A 814 7.64 6.17 -2.76
C ALA A 814 8.18 4.75 -2.98
N VAL A 815 7.27 3.77 -2.90
CA VAL A 815 7.54 2.36 -3.18
C VAL A 815 6.52 1.82 -4.18
N LEU A 816 7.01 1.06 -5.16
CA LEU A 816 6.22 0.29 -6.11
C LEU A 816 5.98 -1.11 -5.54
N ARG A 817 4.75 -1.60 -5.59
CA ARG A 817 4.38 -2.96 -5.20
C ARG A 817 3.82 -3.69 -6.41
N ILE A 818 4.42 -4.82 -6.77
CA ILE A 818 3.90 -5.74 -7.79
C ILE A 818 3.42 -6.99 -7.06
N ALA A 819 2.14 -7.31 -7.16
CA ALA A 819 1.52 -8.42 -6.43
C ALA A 819 0.73 -9.32 -7.38
N VAL A 820 0.82 -10.63 -7.16
CA VAL A 820 0.15 -11.64 -7.98
C VAL A 820 -0.88 -12.37 -7.16
N TYR A 821 -2.09 -12.46 -7.69
CA TYR A 821 -3.25 -13.06 -7.04
C TYR A 821 -3.82 -14.22 -7.87
N ASP A 822 -4.45 -15.19 -7.21
CA ASP A 822 -5.21 -16.26 -7.86
C ASP A 822 -6.66 -15.87 -8.18
N ASP A 823 -7.42 -16.81 -8.75
CA ASP A 823 -8.85 -16.66 -9.05
C ASP A 823 -9.76 -16.54 -7.81
N ASN A 824 -9.24 -16.80 -6.62
CA ASN A 824 -9.93 -16.65 -5.33
C ASN A 824 -9.50 -15.35 -4.58
N ASN A 825 -8.71 -14.49 -5.24
CA ASN A 825 -8.04 -13.31 -4.66
C ASN A 825 -7.07 -13.63 -3.52
N LYS A 826 -6.54 -14.87 -3.45
CA LYS A 826 -5.44 -15.21 -2.55
C LYS A 826 -4.12 -14.71 -3.15
N LEU A 827 -3.27 -14.09 -2.32
CA LEU A 827 -1.92 -13.71 -2.74
C LEU A 827 -1.08 -14.96 -3.04
N ILE A 828 -0.48 -14.99 -4.23
CA ILE A 828 0.52 -15.98 -4.64
C ILE A 828 1.93 -15.50 -4.21
N GLY A 829 2.21 -14.22 -4.44
CA GLY A 829 3.44 -13.56 -4.04
C GLY A 829 3.44 -12.07 -4.40
N GLN A 830 4.30 -11.32 -3.74
CA GLN A 830 4.46 -9.87 -3.93
C GLN A 830 5.94 -9.48 -4.01
N ARG A 831 6.24 -8.33 -4.60
CA ARG A 831 7.55 -7.67 -4.46
C ARG A 831 7.36 -6.17 -4.26
N ILE A 832 8.06 -5.64 -3.27
CA ILE A 832 8.16 -4.20 -2.99
C ILE A 832 9.53 -3.69 -3.46
N LEU A 833 9.49 -2.59 -4.20
CA LEU A 833 10.63 -1.96 -4.85
C LEU A 833 10.57 -0.45 -4.59
N PRO A 834 11.44 0.12 -3.74
CA PRO A 834 11.56 1.57 -3.59
C PRO A 834 11.87 2.25 -4.93
N LEU A 835 11.36 3.46 -5.15
CA LEU A 835 11.65 4.22 -6.36
C LEU A 835 13.09 4.80 -6.35
N ASP A 836 13.66 5.05 -5.17
CA ASP A 836 15.12 5.15 -5.01
C ASP A 836 15.75 3.79 -5.30
N GLY A 837 16.70 3.77 -6.23
CA GLY A 837 17.40 2.56 -6.64
C GLY A 837 16.67 1.63 -7.63
N LEU A 838 15.43 1.95 -8.05
CA LEU A 838 14.72 1.22 -9.10
C LEU A 838 15.39 1.42 -10.47
N GLN A 839 15.60 0.34 -11.22
CA GLN A 839 16.16 0.38 -12.58
C GLN A 839 15.08 0.29 -13.66
N ALA A 840 15.22 1.09 -14.72
CA ALA A 840 14.34 1.07 -15.88
C ALA A 840 14.57 -0.13 -16.83
N GLY A 841 13.69 -0.33 -17.80
CA GLY A 841 13.74 -1.33 -18.85
C GLY A 841 13.02 -2.64 -18.53
N TYR A 842 13.29 -3.65 -19.36
CA TYR A 842 12.77 -5.01 -19.26
C TYR A 842 13.44 -5.75 -18.10
N ARG A 843 12.66 -6.08 -17.07
CA ARG A 843 13.12 -6.67 -15.80
C ARG A 843 12.30 -7.91 -15.44
N HIS A 844 12.98 -8.86 -14.81
CA HIS A 844 12.33 -9.97 -14.11
C HIS A 844 12.21 -9.63 -12.62
N ILE A 845 11.00 -9.79 -12.08
CA ILE A 845 10.65 -9.50 -10.69
C ILE A 845 10.39 -10.83 -9.99
N SER A 846 11.40 -11.34 -9.29
CA SER A 846 11.24 -12.54 -8.44
C SER A 846 10.38 -12.19 -7.22
N LEU A 847 9.31 -12.95 -7.03
CA LEU A 847 8.31 -12.68 -6.00
C LEU A 847 8.77 -13.18 -4.63
N ARG A 848 8.17 -12.61 -3.59
CA ARG A 848 8.31 -12.97 -2.18
C ARG A 848 6.96 -13.41 -1.63
N ASN A 849 6.96 -14.15 -0.53
CA ASN A 849 5.72 -14.45 0.19
C ASN A 849 5.23 -13.23 1.02
N GLU A 850 4.19 -13.42 1.81
CA GLU A 850 3.63 -12.38 2.69
C GLU A 850 4.65 -11.93 3.76
N GLY A 851 5.47 -12.85 4.28
CA GLY A 851 6.59 -12.61 5.20
C GLY A 851 7.90 -12.14 4.54
N ASN A 852 7.85 -11.60 3.33
CA ASN A 852 8.97 -11.11 2.52
C ASN A 852 10.13 -12.14 2.28
N LYS A 853 9.90 -13.43 2.52
CA LYS A 853 10.84 -14.52 2.18
C LYS A 853 10.82 -14.78 0.67
N PRO A 854 11.97 -15.10 0.03
CA PRO A 854 12.05 -15.27 -1.42
C PRO A 854 11.29 -16.53 -1.88
N LEU A 855 10.47 -16.40 -2.93
CA LEU A 855 9.90 -17.55 -3.63
C LEU A 855 10.86 -17.94 -4.76
N SER A 856 11.26 -19.21 -4.83
CA SER A 856 12.28 -19.63 -5.81
C SER A 856 11.82 -19.42 -7.26
N LEU A 857 10.75 -20.06 -7.70
CA LEU A 857 10.32 -19.99 -9.12
C LEU A 857 9.43 -18.79 -9.51
N PRO A 858 8.41 -18.39 -8.71
CA PRO A 858 7.45 -17.36 -9.11
C PRO A 858 8.10 -16.02 -9.49
N THR A 859 7.97 -15.65 -10.77
CA THR A 859 8.60 -14.46 -11.35
C THR A 859 7.61 -13.74 -12.28
N VAL A 860 7.66 -12.40 -12.33
CA VAL A 860 6.91 -11.57 -13.30
C VAL A 860 7.88 -10.88 -14.24
N PHE A 861 7.59 -10.85 -15.55
CA PHE A 861 8.37 -10.09 -16.53
C PHE A 861 7.61 -8.82 -16.94
N CYS A 862 8.26 -7.68 -16.76
CA CYS A 862 7.69 -6.37 -17.05
C CYS A 862 8.71 -5.40 -17.67
N ASN A 863 8.23 -4.32 -18.27
CA ASN A 863 9.05 -3.16 -18.63
C ASN A 863 8.71 -1.98 -17.72
N ILE A 864 9.73 -1.41 -17.07
CA ILE A 864 9.61 -0.28 -16.15
C ILE A 864 10.22 0.94 -16.84
N VAL A 865 9.42 1.98 -17.10
CA VAL A 865 9.93 3.23 -17.69
C VAL A 865 9.92 4.31 -16.63
N LEU A 866 11.09 4.90 -16.38
CA LEU A 866 11.31 5.97 -15.41
C LEU A 866 11.74 7.22 -16.17
N LYS A 867 11.14 8.36 -15.86
CA LYS A 867 11.43 9.66 -16.50
C LYS A 867 11.29 10.77 -15.46
N THR A 868 11.96 11.90 -15.71
CA THR A 868 11.66 13.15 -15.00
C THR A 868 10.26 13.62 -15.37
N TYR A 869 9.47 14.03 -14.39
CA TYR A 869 8.16 14.64 -14.64
C TYR A 869 8.35 16.04 -15.23
N VAL A 870 7.77 16.29 -16.41
CA VAL A 870 7.75 17.60 -17.05
C VAL A 870 6.32 18.12 -17.08
N PRO A 871 6.01 19.29 -16.47
CA PRO A 871 4.68 19.87 -16.53
C PRO A 871 4.22 20.17 -17.96
N ASP A 872 2.91 20.01 -18.21
CA ASP A 872 2.30 20.29 -19.51
C ASP A 872 2.62 21.74 -19.96
N GLY A 873 3.05 21.88 -21.22
CA GLY A 873 3.48 23.16 -21.80
C GLY A 873 4.98 23.47 -21.70
N PHE A 874 5.73 22.81 -20.80
CA PHE A 874 7.17 23.05 -20.64
C PHE A 874 8.07 22.12 -21.47
N GLY A 875 7.51 21.12 -22.16
CA GLY A 875 8.27 20.14 -22.97
C GLY A 875 9.27 20.78 -23.94
N ALA A 876 8.84 21.78 -24.72
CA ALA A 876 9.72 22.48 -25.67
C ALA A 876 10.88 23.25 -25.00
N ILE A 877 10.71 23.69 -23.75
CA ILE A 877 11.77 24.34 -22.96
C ILE A 877 12.76 23.28 -22.47
N VAL A 878 12.27 22.13 -21.98
CA VAL A 878 13.12 21.00 -21.55
C VAL A 878 13.91 20.42 -22.72
N ASP A 879 13.31 20.27 -23.90
CA ASP A 879 14.01 19.84 -25.12
C ASP A 879 15.12 20.82 -25.50
N ALA A 880 14.86 22.13 -25.43
CA ALA A 880 15.84 23.18 -25.72
C ALA A 880 16.98 23.25 -24.67
N LEU A 881 16.70 22.95 -23.41
CA LEU A 881 17.72 22.86 -22.35
C LEU A 881 18.56 21.58 -22.46
N SER A 882 17.97 20.50 -22.98
CA SER A 882 18.65 19.20 -23.16
C SER A 882 19.60 19.19 -24.35
N ASP A 883 19.25 19.86 -25.45
CA ASP A 883 20.13 20.06 -26.61
C ASP A 883 20.05 21.51 -27.14
N PRO A 884 20.73 22.46 -26.46
CA PRO A 884 20.67 23.87 -26.83
C PRO A 884 21.33 24.14 -28.19
N LYS A 885 22.32 23.33 -28.60
CA LYS A 885 22.98 23.48 -29.90
C LYS A 885 22.02 23.17 -31.04
N LYS A 886 21.28 22.07 -30.95
CA LYS A 886 20.27 21.69 -31.96
C LYS A 886 19.11 22.67 -31.99
N PHE A 887 18.66 23.17 -30.83
CA PHE A 887 17.64 24.22 -30.79
C PHE A 887 18.08 25.49 -31.51
N LEU A 888 19.28 26.00 -31.20
CA LEU A 888 19.88 27.16 -31.87
C LEU A 888 20.07 26.90 -33.37
N THR A 889 20.62 25.75 -33.77
CA THR A 889 20.82 25.41 -35.20
C THR A 889 19.50 25.32 -35.98
N ILE A 890 18.40 24.90 -35.36
CA ILE A 890 17.06 24.90 -35.98
C ILE A 890 16.51 26.33 -36.09
N ALA A 891 16.74 27.17 -35.09
CA ALA A 891 16.38 28.59 -35.11
C ALA A 891 17.17 29.37 -36.18
N GLU A 892 18.48 29.13 -36.28
CA GLU A 892 19.37 29.66 -37.32
C GLU A 892 18.92 29.22 -38.71
N LYS A 893 18.68 27.92 -38.93
CA LYS A 893 18.14 27.42 -40.20
C LYS A 893 16.79 28.02 -40.56
N ARG A 894 15.91 28.31 -39.59
CA ARG A 894 14.67 29.06 -39.83
C ARG A 894 14.94 30.52 -40.20
N ALA A 895 15.86 31.19 -39.51
CA ALA A 895 16.24 32.57 -39.83
C ALA A 895 16.85 32.67 -41.24
N ASP A 896 17.73 31.74 -41.61
CA ASP A 896 18.31 31.67 -42.95
C ASP A 896 17.27 31.33 -44.03
N GLN A 897 16.30 30.45 -43.73
CA GLN A 897 15.16 30.20 -44.62
C GLN A 897 14.25 31.43 -44.78
N MET A 898 13.99 32.19 -43.72
CA MET A 898 13.22 33.45 -43.80
C MET A 898 14.00 34.51 -44.60
N ARG A 899 15.32 34.64 -44.38
CA ARG A 899 16.19 35.51 -45.20
C ARG A 899 16.20 35.09 -46.66
N ALA A 900 16.23 33.80 -46.96
CA ALA A 900 16.16 33.28 -48.34
C ALA A 900 14.79 33.51 -49.02
N LEU A 901 13.73 33.74 -48.24
CA LEU A 901 12.41 34.17 -48.72
C LEU A 901 12.28 35.71 -48.83
N GLY A 902 13.36 36.46 -48.55
CA GLY A 902 13.38 37.93 -48.65
C GLY A 902 12.73 38.65 -47.47
N ILE A 903 12.55 37.96 -46.32
CA ILE A 903 12.05 38.56 -45.08
C ILE A 903 13.26 38.88 -44.21
N ASP A 904 13.60 40.15 -44.02
CA ASP A 904 14.67 40.53 -43.11
C ASP A 904 14.16 40.62 -41.67
N THR A 905 15.07 40.45 -40.71
CA THR A 905 14.77 40.49 -39.27
C THR A 905 14.25 41.86 -38.80
N SER A 906 14.51 42.93 -39.55
CA SER A 906 13.94 44.27 -39.34
C SER A 906 12.45 44.38 -39.71
N ASP A 907 11.95 43.47 -40.56
CA ASP A 907 10.59 43.53 -41.11
C ASP A 907 9.59 42.75 -40.23
N ILE A 908 10.10 42.03 -39.24
CA ILE A 908 9.33 41.25 -38.28
C ILE A 908 8.99 42.15 -37.07
N ALA A 909 7.76 42.64 -37.02
CA ALA A 909 7.27 43.38 -35.85
C ALA A 909 7.08 42.44 -34.64
N ASP A 910 7.48 42.89 -33.44
CA ASP A 910 7.23 42.20 -32.18
C ASP A 910 5.72 42.09 -31.91
N VAL A 911 5.14 40.91 -32.13
CA VAL A 911 3.73 40.63 -31.82
C VAL A 911 3.62 40.21 -30.35
N PRO A 912 2.85 40.93 -29.50
CA PRO A 912 2.66 40.54 -28.11
C PRO A 912 2.00 39.16 -27.98
N ASN A 913 2.66 38.23 -27.31
CA ASN A 913 2.21 36.83 -27.18
C ASN A 913 1.13 36.66 -26.09
N GLU A 914 -0.06 37.20 -26.33
CA GLU A 914 -1.28 36.99 -25.54
C GLU A 914 -1.86 35.58 -25.79
N ASN A 915 -1.23 34.55 -25.23
CA ASN A 915 -1.73 33.18 -25.34
C ASN A 915 -2.70 32.83 -24.21
N CYS A 916 -3.90 33.41 -24.29
CA CYS A 916 -5.04 33.00 -23.46
C CYS A 916 -5.74 31.75 -24.03
N LYS A 917 -6.09 30.88 -23.09
CA LYS A 917 -6.99 29.71 -23.18
C LYS A 917 -8.16 29.86 -24.16
N SER A 918 -8.49 28.78 -24.91
CA SER A 918 -9.88 28.29 -24.99
C SER A 918 -10.01 26.89 -25.63
N ASP A 919 -11.09 26.19 -25.27
CA ASP A 919 -11.44 24.84 -25.73
C ASP A 919 -12.13 24.83 -27.11
N LYS A 920 -11.83 23.78 -27.89
CA LYS A 920 -12.77 22.88 -28.62
C LYS A 920 -14.24 23.39 -28.83
N LYS A 921 -14.90 23.17 -29.99
CA LYS A 921 -15.03 21.87 -30.69
C LYS A 921 -15.94 21.88 -31.96
N GLY A 922 -15.65 21.00 -32.94
CA GLY A 922 -16.62 20.48 -33.95
C GLY A 922 -16.94 21.43 -35.13
N LYS A 923 -17.51 21.03 -36.28
CA LYS A 923 -18.05 19.77 -36.87
C LYS A 923 -18.17 20.02 -38.41
N VAL A 924 -18.24 19.06 -39.36
CA VAL A 924 -18.15 17.58 -39.37
C VAL A 924 -17.50 17.10 -40.71
N SER A 925 -17.75 15.87 -41.16
CA SER A 925 -17.20 15.14 -42.32
C SER A 925 -17.75 15.48 -43.72
N GLN A 926 -16.89 15.35 -44.75
CA GLN A 926 -17.06 14.37 -45.84
C GLN A 926 -15.69 13.92 -46.40
N ALA A 927 -15.66 12.90 -47.27
CA ALA A 927 -14.49 12.05 -47.50
C ALA A 927 -13.61 12.42 -48.71
N LYS A 928 -12.34 11.95 -48.67
CA LYS A 928 -11.40 11.57 -49.78
C LYS A 928 -11.66 12.20 -51.17
N THR A 929 -10.72 12.87 -51.84
CA THR A 929 -9.26 12.57 -51.96
C THR A 929 -8.49 13.75 -52.60
N ASN A 930 -7.20 13.90 -52.28
CA ASN A 930 -6.09 14.53 -53.04
C ASN A 930 -6.24 15.88 -53.80
N VAL A 931 -5.41 16.85 -53.35
CA VAL A 931 -4.74 17.97 -54.08
C VAL A 931 -5.53 19.27 -54.37
N THR A 932 -4.84 20.38 -54.08
CA THR A 932 -5.11 21.85 -54.19
C THR A 932 -5.22 22.37 -55.65
N PRO A 933 -5.63 23.65 -55.97
CA PRO A 933 -5.37 24.91 -55.23
C PRO A 933 -6.41 26.09 -55.31
N GLN A 934 -6.04 27.25 -54.72
CA GLN A 934 -6.46 28.66 -54.99
C GLN A 934 -7.91 29.12 -54.64
N SER A 935 -8.11 30.13 -53.76
CA SER A 935 -8.03 31.62 -53.92
C SER A 935 -9.41 32.23 -54.26
N SER A 936 -9.79 33.51 -54.04
CA SER A 936 -9.22 34.72 -53.39
C SER A 936 -10.35 35.79 -53.26
N SER A 937 -10.00 37.06 -52.96
CA SER A 937 -10.76 38.29 -53.32
C SER A 937 -11.93 38.74 -52.41
N GLU A 938 -12.38 40.02 -52.37
CA GLU A 938 -11.69 41.33 -52.24
C GLU A 938 -12.72 42.47 -51.95
N VAL A 939 -12.26 43.58 -51.32
CA VAL A 939 -12.78 44.99 -51.18
C VAL A 939 -14.22 45.46 -51.54
N ASN A 940 -14.79 46.34 -50.69
CA ASN A 940 -15.27 47.75 -50.96
C ASN A 940 -16.51 48.28 -50.16
N ALA A 941 -16.21 49.14 -49.17
CA ALA A 941 -16.68 50.53 -48.94
C ALA A 941 -18.16 51.03 -48.96
N THR A 942 -18.46 51.89 -47.95
CA THR A 942 -19.51 52.95 -47.83
C THR A 942 -20.99 52.53 -47.71
N GLN A 943 -21.87 53.19 -46.93
CA GLN A 943 -21.82 54.49 -46.22
C GLN A 943 -22.85 54.55 -45.04
N ASN A 944 -22.55 55.28 -43.94
CA ASN A 944 -23.48 55.95 -42.97
C ASN A 944 -24.52 55.09 -42.20
N ASN A 945 -25.07 55.38 -41.01
CA ASN A 945 -24.94 56.41 -39.93
C ASN A 945 -25.71 55.81 -38.70
N ILE A 946 -25.40 55.95 -37.40
CA ILE A 946 -25.62 57.14 -36.53
C ILE A 946 -25.31 56.78 -35.04
N SER A 947 -24.91 57.80 -34.27
CA SER A 947 -24.88 57.95 -32.79
C SER A 947 -24.18 56.92 -31.89
N GLU A 948 -23.08 57.39 -31.30
CA GLU A 948 -22.59 57.01 -29.98
C GLU A 948 -23.64 57.31 -28.88
N SER A 949 -24.09 56.28 -28.16
CA SER A 949 -24.42 56.33 -26.72
C SER A 949 -24.70 54.91 -26.23
N LYS A 950 -24.44 54.63 -24.94
CA LYS A 950 -24.54 53.30 -24.27
C LYS A 950 -23.40 52.29 -24.53
N ARG A 951 -22.23 52.51 -23.90
CA ARG A 951 -21.19 51.45 -23.73
C ARG A 951 -20.64 51.30 -22.30
N ASP A 952 -21.40 51.73 -21.29
CA ASP A 952 -21.07 51.54 -19.86
C ASP A 952 -21.87 50.42 -19.16
N ASN A 953 -22.45 49.48 -19.89
CA ASN A 953 -23.14 48.30 -19.32
C ASN A 953 -23.12 47.09 -20.28
N ALA A 954 -22.26 46.11 -19.99
CA ALA A 954 -22.26 44.76 -20.58
C ALA A 954 -21.57 43.81 -19.58
N ILE A 955 -22.25 43.42 -18.50
CA ILE A 955 -23.09 42.21 -18.39
C ILE A 955 -22.26 40.91 -18.53
N LEU A 956 -22.04 40.23 -17.40
CA LEU A 956 -21.64 38.83 -17.36
C LEU A 956 -22.71 37.98 -18.05
N ASN A 957 -22.31 37.13 -18.99
CA ASN A 957 -23.23 36.31 -19.79
C ASN A 957 -24.16 35.47 -18.90
N GLN A 958 -25.48 35.61 -19.11
CA GLN A 958 -26.47 34.75 -18.49
C GLN A 958 -26.40 33.36 -19.14
N VAL A 959 -26.01 32.36 -18.35
CA VAL A 959 -25.96 30.96 -18.78
C VAL A 959 -27.36 30.35 -18.68
N ASN A 960 -27.79 29.68 -19.74
CA ASN A 960 -29.08 29.02 -19.83
C ASN A 960 -28.94 27.49 -19.63
N ILE A 961 -30.07 26.78 -19.46
CA ILE A 961 -30.08 25.34 -19.19
C ILE A 961 -29.53 24.51 -20.37
N GLU A 962 -29.68 24.99 -21.59
CA GLU A 962 -29.19 24.32 -22.80
C GLU A 962 -27.66 24.42 -22.93
N ASP A 963 -27.06 25.54 -22.51
CA ASP A 963 -25.61 25.69 -22.40
C ASP A 963 -25.02 24.65 -21.42
N LEU A 964 -25.69 24.42 -20.29
CA LEU A 964 -25.29 23.41 -19.29
C LEU A 964 -25.36 21.98 -19.87
N LYS A 965 -26.36 21.67 -20.69
CA LYS A 965 -26.45 20.37 -21.40
C LYS A 965 -25.37 20.19 -22.46
N GLN A 966 -24.92 21.28 -23.09
CA GLN A 966 -23.81 21.26 -24.05
C GLN A 966 -22.44 21.08 -23.39
N MET A 967 -22.34 21.20 -22.06
CA MET A 967 -21.08 20.98 -21.35
C MET A 967 -20.57 19.54 -21.53
N LYS A 968 -19.26 19.43 -21.73
CA LYS A 968 -18.51 18.17 -21.92
C LYS A 968 -18.75 17.14 -20.82
N THR A 969 -19.06 17.59 -19.60
CA THR A 969 -19.44 16.80 -18.42
C THR A 969 -20.83 16.17 -18.58
N PHE A 970 -21.85 16.96 -18.91
CA PHE A 970 -23.21 16.45 -19.16
C PHE A 970 -23.25 15.49 -20.36
N ILE A 971 -22.59 15.83 -21.46
CA ILE A 971 -22.46 14.95 -22.65
C ILE A 971 -21.75 13.63 -22.30
N LYS A 972 -20.79 13.62 -21.36
CA LYS A 972 -20.17 12.38 -20.86
C LYS A 972 -21.16 11.53 -20.07
N LEU A 973 -21.97 12.13 -19.19
CA LEU A 973 -23.00 11.41 -18.43
C LEU A 973 -24.00 10.74 -19.39
N MET A 974 -24.56 11.48 -20.35
CA MET A 974 -25.49 10.92 -21.35
C MET A 974 -24.90 9.72 -22.11
N LYS A 975 -23.61 9.77 -22.46
CA LYS A 975 -22.91 8.65 -23.10
C LYS A 975 -22.66 7.45 -22.18
N LYS A 976 -22.43 7.69 -20.87
CA LYS A 976 -22.32 6.64 -19.85
C LYS A 976 -23.65 5.92 -19.69
N GLN A 977 -24.72 6.68 -19.49
CA GLN A 977 -26.10 6.18 -19.33
C GLN A 977 -26.56 5.36 -20.54
N GLN A 978 -26.30 5.84 -21.77
CA GLN A 978 -26.58 5.06 -22.99
C GLN A 978 -25.79 3.73 -23.06
N LYS A 979 -24.55 3.69 -22.56
CA LYS A 979 -23.74 2.47 -22.53
C LYS A 979 -24.26 1.48 -21.47
N GLU A 980 -24.70 1.98 -20.32
CA GLU A 980 -25.32 1.18 -19.24
C GLU A 980 -26.61 0.52 -19.73
N LEU A 981 -27.55 1.29 -20.30
CA LEU A 981 -28.80 0.76 -20.86
C LEU A 981 -28.56 -0.25 -21.98
N ASN A 982 -27.59 0.01 -22.87
CA ASN A 982 -27.19 -0.93 -23.93
C ASN A 982 -26.53 -2.21 -23.37
N THR A 983 -25.98 -2.17 -22.16
CA THR A 983 -25.39 -3.34 -21.48
C THR A 983 -26.47 -4.14 -20.77
N LEU A 984 -27.42 -3.47 -20.10
CA LEU A 984 -28.60 -4.08 -19.49
C LEU A 984 -29.43 -4.86 -20.55
N LYS A 985 -29.77 -4.23 -21.68
CA LYS A 985 -30.48 -4.91 -22.79
C LYS A 985 -29.72 -6.11 -23.35
N LYS A 986 -28.38 -6.09 -23.34
CA LYS A 986 -27.54 -7.25 -23.71
C LYS A 986 -27.52 -8.35 -22.66
N ARG A 987 -27.73 -8.03 -21.38
CA ARG A 987 -27.94 -9.01 -20.30
C ARG A 987 -29.30 -9.68 -20.46
N HIS A 988 -30.37 -8.90 -20.56
CA HIS A 988 -31.74 -9.40 -20.77
C HIS A 988 -31.84 -10.32 -22.00
N ALA A 989 -31.23 -9.92 -23.12
CA ALA A 989 -31.16 -10.75 -24.32
C ALA A 989 -30.39 -12.08 -24.11
N LYS A 990 -29.36 -12.14 -23.25
CA LYS A 990 -28.67 -13.39 -22.92
C LYS A 990 -29.53 -14.29 -22.04
N GLU A 991 -30.23 -13.73 -21.06
CA GLU A 991 -31.10 -14.45 -20.13
C GLU A 991 -32.30 -15.06 -20.88
N HIS A 992 -32.97 -14.29 -21.74
CA HIS A 992 -33.99 -14.78 -22.68
C HIS A 992 -33.47 -15.96 -23.52
N ASN A 993 -32.29 -15.84 -24.12
CA ASN A 993 -31.67 -16.93 -24.89
C ASN A 993 -31.29 -18.15 -24.03
N ALA A 994 -30.93 -17.96 -22.76
CA ALA A 994 -30.60 -19.05 -21.85
C ALA A 994 -31.85 -19.79 -21.36
N MET A 995 -32.91 -19.06 -20.97
CA MET A 995 -34.20 -19.61 -20.59
C MET A 995 -34.82 -20.40 -21.75
N GLN A 996 -34.88 -19.82 -22.96
CA GLN A 996 -35.41 -20.50 -24.15
C GLN A 996 -34.65 -21.81 -24.46
N LYS A 997 -33.32 -21.84 -24.31
CA LYS A 997 -32.52 -23.07 -24.46
C LYS A 997 -32.79 -24.08 -23.36
N SER A 998 -32.98 -23.64 -22.11
CA SER A 998 -33.34 -24.50 -20.97
C SER A 998 -34.69 -25.16 -21.21
N HIS A 999 -35.72 -24.37 -21.53
CA HIS A 999 -37.07 -24.83 -21.84
C HIS A 999 -37.08 -25.84 -22.98
N CYS A 1000 -36.42 -25.53 -24.10
CA CYS A 1000 -36.24 -26.48 -25.22
C CYS A 1000 -35.60 -27.80 -24.76
N THR A 1001 -34.47 -27.72 -24.05
CA THR A 1001 -33.73 -28.90 -23.57
C THR A 1001 -34.56 -29.76 -22.60
N GLN A 1002 -35.44 -29.15 -21.80
CA GLN A 1002 -36.33 -29.87 -20.90
C GLN A 1002 -37.42 -30.63 -21.68
N VAL A 1003 -38.04 -29.98 -22.67
CA VAL A 1003 -39.02 -30.62 -23.57
C VAL A 1003 -38.37 -31.76 -24.35
N ASP A 1004 -37.21 -31.53 -24.97
CA ASP A 1004 -36.47 -32.53 -25.75
C ASP A 1004 -36.14 -33.79 -24.92
N LYS A 1005 -35.70 -33.61 -23.67
CA LYS A 1005 -35.42 -34.73 -22.75
C LYS A 1005 -36.69 -35.53 -22.41
N MET A 1006 -37.80 -34.84 -22.18
CA MET A 1006 -39.06 -35.49 -21.81
C MET A 1006 -39.68 -36.26 -22.99
N VAL A 1007 -39.58 -35.73 -24.20
CA VAL A 1007 -39.97 -36.44 -25.44
C VAL A 1007 -39.07 -37.66 -25.66
N ALA A 1008 -37.75 -37.49 -25.58
CA ALA A 1008 -36.80 -38.60 -25.75
C ALA A 1008 -36.98 -39.70 -24.68
N GLN A 1009 -37.38 -39.36 -23.45
CA GLN A 1009 -37.73 -40.33 -22.41
C GLN A 1009 -39.01 -41.10 -22.78
N HIS A 1010 -40.08 -40.40 -23.14
CA HIS A 1010 -41.34 -41.03 -23.58
C HIS A 1010 -41.11 -42.00 -24.74
N ASP A 1011 -40.37 -41.58 -25.77
CA ASP A 1011 -40.10 -42.41 -26.95
C ASP A 1011 -39.26 -43.65 -26.59
N LYS A 1012 -38.32 -43.53 -25.66
CA LYS A 1012 -37.53 -44.66 -25.15
C LYS A 1012 -38.36 -45.65 -24.35
N GLU A 1013 -39.29 -45.17 -23.51
CA GLU A 1013 -40.19 -46.02 -22.72
C GLU A 1013 -41.20 -46.73 -23.63
N LYS A 1014 -41.81 -46.00 -24.57
CA LYS A 1014 -42.67 -46.55 -25.62
C LYS A 1014 -41.98 -47.62 -26.47
N PHE A 1015 -40.79 -47.32 -27.01
CA PHE A 1015 -40.00 -48.29 -27.78
C PHE A 1015 -39.63 -49.53 -26.96
N THR A 1016 -39.43 -49.38 -25.65
CA THR A 1016 -39.14 -50.52 -24.75
C THR A 1016 -40.36 -51.43 -24.61
N LEU A 1017 -41.57 -50.86 -24.45
CA LEU A 1017 -42.83 -51.63 -24.43
C LEU A 1017 -43.08 -52.35 -25.76
N GLU A 1018 -42.92 -51.66 -26.89
CA GLU A 1018 -43.08 -52.23 -28.24
C GLU A 1018 -42.08 -53.38 -28.49
N LYS A 1019 -40.82 -53.22 -28.10
CA LYS A 1019 -39.78 -54.24 -28.24
C LYS A 1019 -39.98 -55.45 -27.31
N LEU A 1020 -40.57 -55.25 -26.13
CA LEU A 1020 -40.97 -56.35 -25.24
C LEU A 1020 -42.13 -57.16 -25.84
N LEU A 1021 -43.11 -56.48 -26.44
CA LEU A 1021 -44.19 -57.11 -27.19
C LEU A 1021 -43.66 -57.91 -28.39
N GLU A 1022 -42.76 -57.34 -29.20
CA GLU A 1022 -42.18 -58.01 -30.36
C GLU A 1022 -41.46 -59.33 -29.97
N LYS A 1023 -40.67 -59.29 -28.88
CA LYS A 1023 -40.02 -60.47 -28.31
C LYS A 1023 -41.02 -61.50 -27.78
N ALA A 1024 -42.12 -61.06 -27.18
CA ALA A 1024 -43.16 -61.94 -26.65
C ALA A 1024 -43.96 -62.63 -27.76
N VAL A 1025 -44.25 -61.92 -28.87
CA VAL A 1025 -44.90 -62.45 -30.07
C VAL A 1025 -44.00 -63.47 -30.76
N LYS A 1026 -42.72 -63.16 -30.98
CA LYS A 1026 -41.73 -64.09 -31.57
C LYS A 1026 -41.56 -65.40 -30.79
N LYS A 1027 -41.82 -65.42 -29.47
CA LYS A 1027 -41.77 -66.63 -28.63
C LYS A 1027 -43.04 -67.48 -28.63
N ARG A 1028 -44.21 -66.93 -28.98
CA ARG A 1028 -45.52 -67.62 -28.80
C ARG A 1028 -46.32 -67.87 -30.08
N GLY A 1029 -45.87 -67.36 -31.23
CA GLY A 1029 -46.58 -67.47 -32.50
C GLY A 1029 -47.72 -66.44 -32.62
N GLU A 1030 -47.94 -65.93 -33.82
CA GLU A 1030 -48.80 -64.75 -34.02
C GLU A 1030 -50.28 -64.97 -33.66
N SER A 1031 -50.77 -66.19 -33.86
CA SER A 1031 -52.17 -66.58 -33.64
C SER A 1031 -52.59 -66.60 -32.16
N ASN A 1032 -51.66 -66.75 -31.21
CA ASN A 1032 -51.94 -66.85 -29.77
C ASN A 1032 -51.62 -65.56 -28.97
N CYS A 1033 -51.39 -64.41 -29.63
CA CYS A 1033 -50.96 -63.16 -28.97
C CYS A 1033 -51.95 -61.98 -29.06
N SER A 1034 -53.22 -62.23 -29.40
CA SER A 1034 -54.23 -61.16 -29.58
C SER A 1034 -54.46 -60.32 -28.31
N GLU A 1035 -54.63 -60.96 -27.15
CA GLU A 1035 -54.85 -60.27 -25.87
C GLU A 1035 -53.61 -59.48 -25.42
N LEU A 1036 -52.41 -60.06 -25.57
CA LEU A 1036 -51.16 -59.40 -25.19
C LEU A 1036 -50.86 -58.14 -26.05
N LYS A 1037 -51.26 -58.17 -27.33
CA LYS A 1037 -51.22 -57.00 -28.22
C LYS A 1037 -52.18 -55.90 -27.73
N LYS A 1038 -53.41 -56.26 -27.33
CA LYS A 1038 -54.38 -55.31 -26.75
C LYS A 1038 -53.89 -54.71 -25.42
N GLU A 1039 -53.39 -55.54 -24.50
CA GLU A 1039 -52.89 -55.09 -23.20
C GLU A 1039 -51.71 -54.12 -23.35
N THR A 1040 -50.80 -54.38 -24.28
CA THR A 1040 -49.67 -53.47 -24.56
C THR A 1040 -50.14 -52.18 -25.24
N ALA A 1041 -51.12 -52.25 -26.15
CA ALA A 1041 -51.69 -51.06 -26.78
C ALA A 1041 -52.31 -50.11 -25.73
N VAL A 1042 -53.09 -50.64 -24.78
CA VAL A 1042 -53.64 -49.84 -23.66
C VAL A 1042 -52.53 -49.22 -22.82
N LYS A 1043 -51.45 -49.97 -22.49
CA LYS A 1043 -50.31 -49.42 -21.75
C LYS A 1043 -49.59 -48.29 -22.48
N VAL A 1044 -49.44 -48.38 -23.80
CA VAL A 1044 -48.87 -47.30 -24.62
C VAL A 1044 -49.81 -46.09 -24.72
N GLU A 1045 -51.12 -46.32 -24.76
CA GLU A 1045 -52.14 -45.25 -24.77
C GLU A 1045 -52.20 -44.49 -23.45
N THR A 1046 -52.14 -45.19 -22.30
CA THR A 1046 -51.98 -44.57 -20.98
C THR A 1046 -50.68 -43.77 -20.89
N LEU A 1047 -49.54 -44.36 -21.27
CA LEU A 1047 -48.23 -43.67 -21.28
C LEU A 1047 -48.24 -42.39 -22.14
N THR A 1048 -48.92 -42.44 -23.30
CA THR A 1048 -49.07 -41.28 -24.20
C THR A 1048 -49.96 -40.19 -23.57
N THR A 1049 -50.94 -40.58 -22.77
CA THR A 1049 -51.86 -39.66 -22.08
C THR A 1049 -51.17 -38.97 -20.90
N ASP A 1050 -50.48 -39.73 -20.04
CA ASP A 1050 -49.65 -39.21 -18.94
C ASP A 1050 -48.56 -38.25 -19.46
N HIS A 1051 -47.95 -38.55 -20.61
CA HIS A 1051 -46.96 -37.68 -21.23
C HIS A 1051 -47.58 -36.36 -21.70
N LYS A 1052 -48.78 -36.37 -22.30
CA LYS A 1052 -49.48 -35.14 -22.70
C LYS A 1052 -49.84 -34.25 -21.52
N GLU A 1053 -50.25 -34.84 -20.39
CA GLU A 1053 -50.54 -34.09 -19.17
C GLU A 1053 -49.27 -33.44 -18.60
N LYS A 1054 -48.17 -34.19 -18.48
CA LYS A 1054 -46.86 -33.65 -18.07
C LYS A 1054 -46.32 -32.56 -19.01
N VAL A 1055 -46.54 -32.68 -20.33
CA VAL A 1055 -46.21 -31.63 -21.31
C VAL A 1055 -47.03 -30.37 -21.07
N LYS A 1056 -48.33 -30.51 -20.79
CA LYS A 1056 -49.22 -29.36 -20.52
C LYS A 1056 -48.79 -28.59 -19.26
N ASP A 1057 -48.48 -29.30 -18.18
CA ASP A 1057 -48.01 -28.69 -16.93
C ASP A 1057 -46.64 -28.01 -17.11
N MET A 1058 -45.73 -28.65 -17.85
CA MET A 1058 -44.42 -28.07 -18.20
C MET A 1058 -44.55 -26.77 -19.01
N VAL A 1059 -45.45 -26.74 -20.00
CA VAL A 1059 -45.71 -25.53 -20.80
C VAL A 1059 -46.33 -24.41 -19.94
N ALA A 1060 -47.23 -24.74 -19.01
CA ALA A 1060 -47.77 -23.76 -18.07
C ALA A 1060 -46.67 -23.19 -17.15
N GLN A 1061 -45.76 -24.02 -16.65
CA GLN A 1061 -44.60 -23.59 -15.86
C GLN A 1061 -43.65 -22.71 -16.68
N HIS A 1062 -43.26 -23.13 -17.90
CA HIS A 1062 -42.39 -22.35 -18.78
C HIS A 1062 -42.98 -20.98 -19.12
N THR A 1063 -44.31 -20.92 -19.36
CA THR A 1063 -45.03 -19.67 -19.61
C THR A 1063 -44.98 -18.74 -18.40
N LYS A 1064 -45.14 -19.29 -17.18
CA LYS A 1064 -45.05 -18.51 -15.94
C LYS A 1064 -43.64 -17.95 -15.72
N GLU A 1065 -42.61 -18.80 -15.81
CA GLU A 1065 -41.20 -18.42 -15.65
C GLU A 1065 -40.80 -17.32 -16.66
N TRP A 1066 -41.31 -17.41 -17.89
CA TRP A 1066 -41.08 -16.42 -18.93
C TRP A 1066 -41.71 -15.06 -18.59
N SER A 1067 -42.97 -15.04 -18.19
CA SER A 1067 -43.67 -13.80 -17.82
C SER A 1067 -43.07 -13.13 -16.59
N GLU A 1068 -42.63 -13.91 -15.59
CA GLU A 1068 -41.92 -13.38 -14.42
C GLU A 1068 -40.57 -12.74 -14.80
N MET A 1069 -39.79 -13.37 -15.69
CA MET A 1069 -38.54 -12.81 -16.23
C MET A 1069 -38.78 -11.50 -17.01
N ILE A 1070 -39.77 -11.46 -17.90
CA ILE A 1070 -40.07 -10.26 -18.71
C ILE A 1070 -40.52 -9.10 -17.81
N ASN A 1071 -41.35 -9.36 -16.78
CA ASN A 1071 -41.74 -8.35 -15.81
C ASN A 1071 -40.53 -7.84 -15.00
N CYS A 1072 -39.64 -8.72 -14.56
CA CYS A 1072 -38.40 -8.34 -13.88
C CYS A 1072 -37.52 -7.44 -14.76
N HIS A 1073 -37.29 -7.83 -16.03
CA HIS A 1073 -36.51 -7.04 -17.00
C HIS A 1073 -37.12 -5.66 -17.26
N SER A 1074 -38.46 -5.56 -17.31
CA SER A 1074 -39.19 -4.30 -17.48
C SER A 1074 -38.96 -3.35 -16.28
N THR A 1075 -39.09 -3.87 -15.05
CA THR A 1075 -38.84 -3.10 -13.82
C THR A 1075 -37.38 -2.64 -13.73
N GLU A 1076 -36.41 -3.53 -13.98
CA GLU A 1076 -34.98 -3.16 -13.99
C GLU A 1076 -34.64 -2.08 -15.04
N GLU A 1077 -35.25 -2.16 -16.24
CA GLU A 1077 -35.09 -1.11 -17.26
C GLU A 1077 -35.70 0.22 -16.83
N GLN A 1078 -36.77 0.21 -16.03
CA GLN A 1078 -37.44 1.41 -15.57
C GLN A 1078 -36.69 2.09 -14.42
N GLU A 1079 -36.31 1.32 -13.39
CA GLU A 1079 -35.47 1.79 -12.27
C GLU A 1079 -34.17 2.41 -12.77
N MET A 1080 -33.51 1.79 -13.77
CA MET A 1080 -32.30 2.35 -14.37
C MET A 1080 -32.56 3.71 -15.06
N LYS A 1081 -33.69 3.88 -15.76
CA LYS A 1081 -34.05 5.16 -16.40
C LYS A 1081 -34.38 6.24 -15.35
N ASP A 1082 -35.11 5.89 -14.30
CA ASP A 1082 -35.43 6.83 -13.21
C ASP A 1082 -34.16 7.30 -12.48
N ALA A 1083 -33.23 6.37 -12.19
CA ALA A 1083 -31.90 6.72 -11.67
C ALA A 1083 -31.10 7.61 -12.64
N HIS A 1084 -31.18 7.36 -13.95
CA HIS A 1084 -30.51 8.18 -14.97
C HIS A 1084 -31.03 9.62 -15.01
N VAL A 1085 -32.35 9.82 -14.88
CA VAL A 1085 -32.97 11.17 -14.86
C VAL A 1085 -32.57 11.93 -13.59
N THR A 1086 -32.59 11.29 -12.42
CA THR A 1086 -32.14 11.90 -11.16
C THR A 1086 -30.68 12.37 -11.24
N GLN A 1087 -29.78 11.53 -11.77
CA GLN A 1087 -28.37 11.90 -12.01
C GLN A 1087 -28.21 13.08 -12.98
N GLN A 1088 -29.05 13.19 -14.02
CA GLN A 1088 -29.03 14.33 -14.94
C GLN A 1088 -29.44 15.62 -14.22
N CYS A 1089 -30.53 15.58 -13.43
CA CYS A 1089 -31.00 16.72 -12.64
C CYS A 1089 -29.95 17.22 -11.65
N GLU A 1090 -29.30 16.31 -10.91
CA GLU A 1090 -28.21 16.65 -9.98
C GLU A 1090 -27.00 17.24 -10.69
N LEU A 1091 -26.57 16.65 -11.81
CA LEU A 1091 -25.40 17.14 -12.54
C LEU A 1091 -25.65 18.55 -13.08
N LEU A 1092 -26.87 18.86 -13.56
CA LEU A 1092 -27.21 20.22 -13.97
C LEU A 1092 -27.13 21.21 -12.79
N LYS A 1093 -27.60 20.85 -11.59
CA LYS A 1093 -27.44 21.69 -10.39
C LYS A 1093 -25.95 21.94 -10.06
N LYS A 1094 -25.13 20.88 -10.07
CA LYS A 1094 -23.68 20.94 -9.81
C LYS A 1094 -22.94 21.80 -10.86
N LEU A 1095 -23.31 21.70 -12.13
CA LEU A 1095 -22.73 22.52 -13.21
C LEU A 1095 -23.14 24.00 -13.12
N LEU A 1096 -24.41 24.29 -12.78
CA LEU A 1096 -24.85 25.67 -12.55
C LEU A 1096 -24.08 26.30 -11.38
N ALA A 1097 -23.96 25.61 -10.24
CA ALA A 1097 -23.21 26.11 -9.09
C ALA A 1097 -21.75 26.46 -9.44
N SER A 1098 -21.06 25.59 -10.20
CA SER A 1098 -19.68 25.83 -10.65
C SER A 1098 -19.56 27.05 -11.59
N VAL A 1099 -20.54 27.26 -12.47
CA VAL A 1099 -20.61 28.47 -13.32
C VAL A 1099 -20.81 29.74 -12.47
N GLN A 1100 -21.70 29.68 -11.47
CA GLN A 1100 -21.99 30.82 -10.60
C GLN A 1100 -20.79 31.17 -9.71
N GLU A 1101 -20.04 30.18 -9.24
CA GLU A 1101 -18.77 30.35 -8.55
C GLU A 1101 -17.73 31.06 -9.44
N GLN A 1102 -17.56 30.60 -10.70
CA GLN A 1102 -16.65 31.23 -11.67
C GLN A 1102 -17.02 32.68 -11.99
N GLN A 1103 -18.32 32.99 -12.17
CA GLN A 1103 -18.80 34.37 -12.36
C GLN A 1103 -18.47 35.25 -11.14
N THR A 1104 -18.65 34.70 -9.94
CA THR A 1104 -18.37 35.41 -8.68
C THR A 1104 -16.87 35.68 -8.51
N LEU A 1105 -16.03 34.70 -8.84
CA LEU A 1105 -14.57 34.85 -8.83
C LEU A 1105 -14.10 35.88 -9.87
N GLN A 1106 -14.66 35.84 -11.09
CA GLN A 1106 -14.34 36.80 -12.15
C GLN A 1106 -14.72 38.24 -11.74
N LEU A 1107 -15.89 38.44 -11.12
CA LEU A 1107 -16.30 39.75 -10.62
C LEU A 1107 -15.37 40.24 -9.49
N LYS A 1108 -14.99 39.37 -8.55
CA LYS A 1108 -14.00 39.70 -7.50
C LYS A 1108 -12.64 40.11 -8.08
N LEU A 1109 -12.14 39.43 -9.11
CA LEU A 1109 -10.90 39.80 -9.79
C LEU A 1109 -10.98 41.16 -10.51
N ILE A 1110 -12.14 41.50 -11.07
CA ILE A 1110 -12.40 42.84 -11.65
C ILE A 1110 -12.40 43.90 -10.55
N HIS A 1111 -13.05 43.64 -9.41
CA HIS A 1111 -13.07 44.54 -8.25
C HIS A 1111 -11.68 44.76 -7.65
N GLU A 1112 -10.85 43.70 -7.59
CA GLU A 1112 -9.46 43.79 -7.14
C GLU A 1112 -8.60 44.61 -8.12
N ARG A 1113 -8.77 44.41 -9.44
CA ARG A 1113 -8.07 45.18 -10.48
C ARG A 1113 -8.41 46.67 -10.39
N GLN A 1114 -9.70 47.02 -10.30
CA GLN A 1114 -10.16 48.40 -10.11
C GLN A 1114 -9.60 49.02 -8.83
N SER A 1115 -9.54 48.24 -7.74
CA SER A 1115 -8.96 48.68 -6.47
C SER A 1115 -7.45 48.93 -6.55
N LYS A 1116 -6.72 48.12 -7.33
CA LYS A 1116 -5.29 48.30 -7.60
C LYS A 1116 -5.04 49.51 -8.50
N GLU A 1117 -5.82 49.68 -9.56
CA GLU A 1117 -5.75 50.82 -10.49
C GLU A 1117 -6.02 52.16 -9.79
N MET A 1118 -7.06 52.22 -8.95
CA MET A 1118 -7.40 53.42 -8.16
C MET A 1118 -6.27 53.82 -7.20
N LYS A 1119 -5.64 52.85 -6.52
CA LYS A 1119 -4.43 53.09 -5.70
C LYS A 1119 -3.23 53.57 -6.54
N GLY A 1120 -3.03 53.01 -7.73
CA GLY A 1120 -1.97 53.42 -8.66
C GLY A 1120 -2.15 54.86 -9.15
N ASN A 1121 -3.36 55.21 -9.57
CA ASN A 1121 -3.71 56.56 -10.01
C ASN A 1121 -3.59 57.59 -8.87
N GLN A 1122 -3.92 57.21 -7.63
CA GLN A 1122 -3.67 58.04 -6.45
C GLN A 1122 -2.17 58.28 -6.23
N ALA A 1123 -1.34 57.23 -6.28
CA ALA A 1123 0.11 57.36 -6.11
C ALA A 1123 0.73 58.28 -7.18
N LYS A 1124 0.32 58.12 -8.44
CA LYS A 1124 0.73 58.99 -9.55
C LYS A 1124 0.34 60.45 -9.31
N THR A 1125 -0.92 60.71 -8.97
CA THR A 1125 -1.44 62.06 -8.68
C THR A 1125 -0.71 62.70 -7.49
N SER A 1126 -0.38 61.92 -6.45
CA SER A 1126 0.37 62.39 -5.29
C SER A 1126 1.82 62.78 -5.64
N MET A 1127 2.49 61.99 -6.48
CA MET A 1127 3.83 62.33 -6.99
C MET A 1127 3.82 63.57 -7.87
N GLU A 1128 2.86 63.71 -8.78
CA GLU A 1128 2.74 64.86 -9.69
C GLU A 1128 2.47 66.15 -8.90
N ASN A 1129 1.56 66.11 -7.94
CA ASN A 1129 1.29 67.19 -6.99
C ASN A 1129 2.53 67.59 -6.16
N SER A 1130 3.30 66.61 -5.69
CA SER A 1130 4.54 66.85 -4.93
C SER A 1130 5.62 67.50 -5.80
N LYS A 1131 5.76 67.05 -7.06
CA LYS A 1131 6.65 67.66 -8.06
C LYS A 1131 6.24 69.11 -8.35
N ALA A 1132 4.94 69.38 -8.53
CA ALA A 1132 4.43 70.73 -8.79
C ALA A 1132 4.79 71.71 -7.67
N ILE A 1133 4.60 71.35 -6.38
CA ILE A 1133 5.03 72.19 -5.26
C ILE A 1133 6.56 72.39 -5.23
N SER A 1134 7.34 71.38 -5.59
CA SER A 1134 8.81 71.49 -5.59
C SER A 1134 9.35 72.45 -6.69
N GLN A 1135 8.60 72.62 -7.78
CA GLN A 1135 8.97 73.44 -8.93
C GLN A 1135 8.37 74.86 -8.89
N ASP A 1136 7.46 75.15 -7.96
CA ASP A 1136 6.82 76.45 -7.79
C ASP A 1136 7.81 77.51 -7.25
N LYS A 1137 8.28 78.36 -8.17
CA LYS A 1137 9.23 79.46 -7.91
C LYS A 1137 8.61 80.62 -7.11
N SER A 1138 7.29 80.63 -6.85
CA SER A 1138 6.64 81.66 -6.04
C SER A 1138 6.89 81.48 -4.53
N ILE A 1139 7.19 80.26 -4.09
CA ILE A 1139 7.33 79.92 -2.66
C ILE A 1139 8.74 80.24 -2.17
N LYS A 1140 8.89 81.40 -1.52
CA LYS A 1140 10.19 81.97 -1.09
C LYS A 1140 10.69 81.46 0.27
N ASN A 1141 9.85 80.83 1.09
CA ASN A 1141 10.22 80.42 2.46
C ASN A 1141 9.85 78.95 2.77
N LYS A 1142 10.69 78.27 3.57
CA LYS A 1142 10.59 76.82 3.85
C LYS A 1142 9.28 76.46 4.58
N ALA A 1143 8.90 77.25 5.58
CA ALA A 1143 7.68 77.01 6.37
C ALA A 1143 6.39 77.10 5.52
N GLU A 1144 6.37 77.97 4.51
CA GLU A 1144 5.24 78.12 3.59
C GLU A 1144 5.11 76.91 2.64
N ARG A 1145 6.24 76.36 2.18
CA ARG A 1145 6.29 75.11 1.41
C ARG A 1145 5.75 73.94 2.23
N GLU A 1146 6.22 73.78 3.46
CA GLU A 1146 5.74 72.71 4.37
C GLU A 1146 4.27 72.84 4.77
N ARG A 1147 3.73 74.07 4.81
CA ARG A 1147 2.31 74.31 5.00
C ARG A 1147 1.49 73.87 3.79
N ARG A 1148 1.85 74.30 2.57
CA ARG A 1148 1.14 73.88 1.34
C ARG A 1148 1.21 72.36 1.11
N VAL A 1149 2.33 71.71 1.43
CA VAL A 1149 2.42 70.23 1.36
C VAL A 1149 1.44 69.56 2.32
N ARG A 1150 1.31 70.06 3.56
CA ARG A 1150 0.33 69.51 4.53
C ARG A 1150 -1.12 69.75 4.11
N GLU A 1151 -1.45 70.94 3.63
CA GLU A 1151 -2.79 71.26 3.12
C GLU A 1151 -3.16 70.40 1.90
N LEU A 1152 -2.22 70.20 0.96
CA LEU A 1152 -2.44 69.35 -0.22
C LEU A 1152 -2.53 67.86 0.11
N ASN A 1153 -1.71 67.36 1.04
CA ASN A 1153 -1.79 65.97 1.52
C ASN A 1153 -3.13 65.71 2.24
N SER A 1154 -3.62 66.67 3.03
CA SER A 1154 -4.94 66.60 3.67
C SER A 1154 -6.07 66.55 2.61
N SER A 1155 -6.00 67.43 1.61
CA SER A 1155 -6.97 67.46 0.49
C SER A 1155 -6.98 66.14 -0.30
N ASN A 1156 -5.81 65.61 -0.66
CA ASN A 1156 -5.68 64.35 -1.39
C ASN A 1156 -6.18 63.14 -0.57
N THR A 1157 -5.96 63.15 0.75
CA THR A 1157 -6.47 62.12 1.66
C THR A 1157 -8.00 62.14 1.71
N LYS A 1158 -8.63 63.32 1.80
CA LYS A 1158 -10.09 63.44 1.79
C LYS A 1158 -10.71 62.92 0.50
N LYS A 1159 -10.19 63.35 -0.66
CA LYS A 1159 -10.66 62.88 -1.99
C LYS A 1159 -10.55 61.36 -2.13
N PHE A 1160 -9.45 60.77 -1.66
CA PHE A 1160 -9.27 59.31 -1.66
C PHE A 1160 -10.30 58.57 -0.81
N LEU A 1161 -10.65 59.08 0.38
CA LEU A 1161 -11.67 58.46 1.23
C LEU A 1161 -13.06 58.48 0.57
N GLU A 1162 -13.42 59.59 -0.08
CA GLU A 1162 -14.67 59.72 -0.85
C GLU A 1162 -14.68 58.78 -2.08
N GLU A 1163 -13.60 58.72 -2.84
CA GLU A 1163 -13.48 57.85 -4.01
C GLU A 1163 -13.46 56.36 -3.64
N ARG A 1164 -12.76 55.97 -2.57
CA ARG A 1164 -12.78 54.61 -2.02
C ARG A 1164 -14.19 54.21 -1.57
N LYS A 1165 -14.93 55.13 -0.92
CA LYS A 1165 -16.32 54.90 -0.51
C LYS A 1165 -17.25 54.73 -1.72
N ARG A 1166 -17.08 55.55 -2.76
CA ARG A 1166 -17.82 55.44 -4.04
C ARG A 1166 -17.55 54.10 -4.75
N LEU A 1167 -16.28 53.68 -4.82
CA LEU A 1167 -15.90 52.41 -5.44
C LEU A 1167 -16.46 51.21 -4.67
N ALA A 1168 -16.37 51.21 -3.34
CA ALA A 1168 -16.93 50.15 -2.50
C ALA A 1168 -18.47 50.03 -2.65
N MET A 1169 -19.19 51.16 -2.70
CA MET A 1169 -20.64 51.16 -2.97
C MET A 1169 -20.99 50.60 -4.36
N LYS A 1170 -20.19 50.90 -5.39
CA LYS A 1170 -20.36 50.32 -6.74
C LYS A 1170 -20.14 48.80 -6.72
N GLN A 1171 -19.06 48.34 -6.09
CA GLN A 1171 -18.71 46.92 -6.01
C GLN A 1171 -19.77 46.11 -5.23
N ALA A 1172 -20.30 46.64 -4.13
CA ALA A 1172 -21.39 46.03 -3.38
C ALA A 1172 -22.65 45.85 -4.24
N LYS A 1173 -23.05 46.90 -4.98
CA LYS A 1173 -24.23 46.86 -5.86
C LYS A 1173 -24.08 45.89 -7.04
N GLU A 1174 -22.89 45.80 -7.62
CA GLU A 1174 -22.59 44.83 -8.69
C GLU A 1174 -22.66 43.38 -8.17
N LEU A 1175 -22.16 43.13 -6.96
CA LEU A 1175 -22.21 41.81 -6.33
C LEU A 1175 -23.66 41.40 -5.98
N GLU A 1176 -24.45 42.31 -5.41
CA GLU A 1176 -25.87 42.09 -5.12
C GLU A 1176 -26.68 41.78 -6.40
N GLN A 1177 -26.42 42.51 -7.48
CA GLN A 1177 -27.06 42.30 -8.78
C GLN A 1177 -26.69 40.94 -9.38
N LEU A 1178 -25.43 40.51 -9.27
CA LEU A 1178 -25.00 39.16 -9.67
C LEU A 1178 -25.71 38.08 -8.83
N GLN A 1179 -25.71 38.20 -7.50
CA GLN A 1179 -26.36 37.25 -6.59
C GLN A 1179 -27.87 37.14 -6.83
N LYS A 1180 -28.54 38.24 -7.21
CA LYS A 1180 -29.94 38.21 -7.64
C LYS A 1180 -30.11 37.38 -8.92
N SER A 1181 -29.30 37.64 -9.95
CA SER A 1181 -29.35 36.88 -11.21
C SER A 1181 -29.04 35.39 -11.02
N GLN A 1182 -28.17 35.04 -10.07
CA GLN A 1182 -27.82 33.65 -9.75
C GLN A 1182 -28.99 32.90 -9.09
N ARG A 1183 -29.71 33.56 -8.16
CA ARG A 1183 -30.94 32.99 -7.57
C ARG A 1183 -32.03 32.76 -8.61
N GLU A 1184 -32.26 33.72 -9.51
CA GLU A 1184 -33.24 33.59 -10.61
C GLU A 1184 -32.89 32.46 -11.60
N GLN A 1185 -31.60 32.16 -11.80
CA GLN A 1185 -31.15 31.02 -12.62
C GLN A 1185 -31.39 29.69 -11.90
N LEU A 1186 -31.11 29.61 -10.61
CA LEU A 1186 -31.32 28.40 -9.81
C LEU A 1186 -32.81 28.03 -9.77
N GLU A 1187 -33.70 28.99 -9.48
CA GLU A 1187 -35.15 28.77 -9.45
C GLU A 1187 -35.70 28.26 -10.80
N LYS A 1188 -35.17 28.78 -11.93
CA LYS A 1188 -35.53 28.30 -13.28
C LYS A 1188 -35.07 26.86 -13.52
N LEU A 1189 -33.87 26.49 -13.05
CA LEU A 1189 -33.37 25.12 -13.17
C LEU A 1189 -34.15 24.15 -12.29
N GLU A 1190 -34.55 24.55 -11.09
CA GLU A 1190 -35.33 23.69 -10.19
C GLU A 1190 -36.72 23.41 -10.75
N LYS A 1191 -37.42 24.43 -11.26
CA LYS A 1191 -38.70 24.25 -11.98
C LYS A 1191 -38.56 23.35 -13.21
N PHE A 1192 -37.47 23.45 -13.95
CA PHE A 1192 -37.18 22.55 -15.08
C PHE A 1192 -36.95 21.10 -14.63
N ASN A 1193 -36.14 20.88 -13.60
CA ASN A 1193 -35.86 19.55 -13.06
C ASN A 1193 -37.12 18.88 -12.48
N GLU A 1194 -37.98 19.63 -11.78
CA GLU A 1194 -39.28 19.14 -11.32
C GLU A 1194 -40.19 18.71 -12.47
N GLN A 1195 -40.28 19.51 -13.54
CA GLN A 1195 -41.07 19.17 -14.72
C GLN A 1195 -40.52 17.92 -15.41
N LEU A 1196 -39.19 17.79 -15.50
CA LEU A 1196 -38.52 16.62 -16.08
C LEU A 1196 -38.89 15.34 -15.31
N LEU A 1197 -38.72 15.34 -13.98
CA LEU A 1197 -39.05 14.21 -13.11
C LEU A 1197 -40.55 13.85 -13.16
N LYS A 1198 -41.45 14.84 -13.07
CA LYS A 1198 -42.90 14.64 -13.20
C LYS A 1198 -43.29 14.03 -14.55
N SER A 1199 -42.66 14.48 -15.65
CA SER A 1199 -42.91 13.92 -16.99
C SER A 1199 -42.42 12.48 -17.16
N HIS A 1200 -41.30 12.12 -16.51
CA HIS A 1200 -40.74 10.77 -16.60
C HIS A 1200 -41.59 9.76 -15.81
N HIS A 1201 -41.99 10.11 -14.58
CA HIS A 1201 -42.86 9.24 -13.77
C HIS A 1201 -44.26 9.06 -14.39
N ALA A 1202 -44.82 10.09 -15.05
CA ALA A 1202 -46.10 9.95 -15.77
C ALA A 1202 -46.02 8.99 -16.97
N ASN A 1203 -44.90 8.98 -17.69
CA ASN A 1203 -44.66 8.02 -18.79
C ASN A 1203 -44.43 6.59 -18.27
N SER A 1204 -43.80 6.44 -17.10
CA SER A 1204 -43.60 5.15 -16.43
C SER A 1204 -44.95 4.47 -16.09
N GLN A 1205 -45.86 5.20 -15.45
CA GLN A 1205 -47.18 4.69 -15.06
C GLN A 1205 -48.05 4.28 -16.26
N THR A 1206 -47.92 4.97 -17.40
CA THR A 1206 -48.70 4.68 -18.62
C THR A 1206 -48.11 3.54 -19.46
N GLN A 1207 -46.82 3.22 -19.35
CA GLN A 1207 -46.26 1.99 -19.93
C GLN A 1207 -46.58 0.74 -19.11
N GLY A 1208 -46.62 0.84 -17.78
CA GLY A 1208 -46.98 -0.28 -16.90
C GLY A 1208 -48.39 -0.83 -17.14
N GLN A 1209 -49.36 0.02 -17.49
CA GLN A 1209 -50.73 -0.43 -17.77
C GLN A 1209 -50.87 -1.16 -19.12
N ARG A 1210 -50.16 -0.75 -20.17
CA ARG A 1210 -50.28 -1.40 -21.49
C ARG A 1210 -49.73 -2.82 -21.52
N HIS A 1211 -48.62 -3.07 -20.81
CA HIS A 1211 -48.05 -4.42 -20.70
C HIS A 1211 -48.92 -5.38 -19.86
N ALA A 1212 -49.83 -4.87 -19.04
CA ALA A 1212 -50.82 -5.69 -18.35
C ALA A 1212 -51.99 -6.10 -19.27
N GLU A 1213 -52.43 -5.22 -20.18
CA GLU A 1213 -53.54 -5.50 -21.11
C GLU A 1213 -53.12 -6.41 -22.29
N ASP A 1214 -51.90 -6.26 -22.82
CA ASP A 1214 -51.38 -7.13 -23.90
C ASP A 1214 -51.16 -8.60 -23.44
N GLY A 1215 -51.20 -8.88 -22.13
CA GLY A 1215 -51.02 -10.21 -21.55
C GLY A 1215 -52.24 -11.15 -21.68
N GLU A 1216 -53.45 -10.61 -21.90
CA GLU A 1216 -54.69 -11.41 -21.95
C GLU A 1216 -55.26 -11.65 -23.37
N ALA A 1217 -54.75 -10.97 -24.40
CA ALA A 1217 -55.32 -10.98 -25.75
C ALA A 1217 -54.41 -11.64 -26.82
N GLY A 1218 -54.23 -12.97 -26.75
CA GLY A 1218 -53.29 -13.69 -27.64
C GLY A 1218 -53.71 -15.09 -28.13
N GLY A 1219 -54.95 -15.53 -27.95
CA GLY A 1219 -55.41 -16.84 -28.41
C GLY A 1219 -56.01 -16.82 -29.82
N GLY A 1220 -55.29 -17.28 -30.85
CA GLY A 1220 -55.86 -17.38 -32.20
C GLY A 1220 -54.95 -17.94 -33.30
N HIS A 1221 -55.31 -19.13 -33.80
CA HIS A 1221 -55.00 -19.71 -35.14
C HIS A 1221 -53.68 -19.35 -35.85
N GLY A 1222 -52.76 -20.31 -35.89
CA GLY A 1222 -51.72 -20.35 -36.94
C GLY A 1222 -52.21 -21.01 -38.23
N PRO A 1223 -51.56 -20.70 -39.38
CA PRO A 1223 -51.55 -21.63 -40.50
C PRO A 1223 -50.15 -21.88 -41.11
N GLN A 1224 -49.89 -23.18 -41.32
CA GLN A 1224 -49.19 -23.80 -42.46
C GLN A 1224 -47.68 -23.57 -42.71
N THR A 1225 -47.06 -24.70 -43.02
CA THR A 1225 -45.71 -24.89 -43.57
C THR A 1225 -45.72 -24.83 -45.10
N SER A 1226 -44.67 -24.29 -45.74
CA SER A 1226 -43.97 -24.94 -46.89
C SER A 1226 -42.87 -24.09 -47.54
N HIS A 1227 -41.82 -24.80 -47.97
CA HIS A 1227 -40.89 -24.57 -49.10
C HIS A 1227 -40.49 -23.14 -49.54
N GLY A 1228 -39.24 -22.78 -49.22
CA GLY A 1228 -38.11 -22.63 -50.16
C GLY A 1228 -38.26 -21.83 -51.46
N GLY A 1229 -37.35 -20.87 -51.69
CA GLY A 1229 -37.13 -20.31 -53.03
C GLY A 1229 -36.49 -18.92 -53.07
N VAL A 1230 -35.21 -18.90 -53.45
CA VAL A 1230 -34.42 -17.77 -53.96
C VAL A 1230 -35.21 -16.61 -54.62
N SER A 1231 -35.01 -15.36 -54.17
CA SER A 1231 -34.52 -14.23 -55.00
C SER A 1231 -34.65 -12.85 -54.31
N ALA A 1232 -33.71 -11.95 -54.64
CA ALA A 1232 -33.81 -10.49 -54.45
C ALA A 1232 -34.32 -9.85 -55.77
N PRO A 1233 -34.61 -8.53 -55.92
CA PRO A 1233 -34.29 -7.43 -55.00
C PRO A 1233 -35.41 -6.35 -54.80
N SER A 1234 -35.03 -5.26 -54.12
CA SER A 1234 -35.63 -3.91 -54.01
C SER A 1234 -36.69 -3.45 -55.03
N VAL A 1235 -37.62 -2.59 -54.58
CA VAL A 1235 -37.87 -1.21 -55.11
C VAL A 1235 -38.69 -0.39 -54.10
N ASN A 1236 -38.36 0.92 -53.99
CA ASN A 1236 -38.99 2.01 -53.21
C ASN A 1236 -38.88 1.97 -51.68
#